data_AF-A0A517MBV4-F1
#
_entry.id   AF-A0A517MBV4-F1
#
_cell.length_a   1.000
_cell.length_b   1.000
_cell.length_c   1.000
_cell.angle_alpha   90.00
_cell.angle_beta   90.00
_cell.angle_gamma   90.00
#
_symmetry.space_group_name_H-M   'P 1'
#
loop_
_entity.id
_entity.type
_entity.pdbx_description
1 polymer ?
#
loop_
_entity_poly.entity_id
_entity_poly.type
_entity_poly.pdbx_seq_one_letter_code
_entity_poly.pdbx_strand_id
1 'polypeptide(L)'
;MNLSHGLTNKLVYLAILILMLIPLFLLGQPNSGEEQSGGQLTQMRDDFEISEADLGEINPASETMKLSSLGLRGVAATMLWNKAHEHKIHHEWDRLRATLNNITLLQPHFEKVWEFQAHNMSFNVSAEFDDYRQRYEWVIGGTEYLEKGVRQNRKAPVLVWTTGWYYGQKIGRSDEHTQFRRLFRDDTPLHERIREEGIDLDSNESLGPDRKPDNWLVGRQWLNRGYELTRAGGVPLRRKTPLHYYETGPKWLFNHAIAIEEEGDLTVAAQRAWQNASDGWDAYSQETIPTTAEFTIRLGEEGELEQRIVDLQAELDSISSDARERLLKEAKEKLSATERELLAMDRNDLVSEQQLEFDRLQEAVKPSAQLIAKQLPDAQQLRAIELTDELQLARRRLEKVEGYRQQVNFEYWETRALAEQTDTMLEARRLVYEADQLNKEAELDEAIEKYELAWVKWAEVFEQFPLLMFDAASDDLPDSLARYQRAIEREDYPDDFPLKRFVDARDSGANTGEEYETLLDQQRELNEEQRQKDLLKIDFREMIKGAQKATSGAPKADDTTAEPPKPSSEEEESKKDSTDDAKMSDEKPADEKPADEKPADEKPADEKPADEKPADEKPADEKPADEKPADEKPADEKPADEKPADE
;
A
#
# COMPACT_ATOMS: atom_id res chain seq x y z
N MET A 1 -51.11 -42.67 -45.81
CA MET A 1 -49.88 -42.19 -45.12
C MET A 1 -49.39 -40.94 -45.84
N ASN A 2 -49.51 -39.76 -45.23
CA ASN A 2 -49.10 -38.49 -45.85
C ASN A 2 -47.58 -38.27 -45.72
N LEU A 3 -46.80 -39.03 -46.49
CA LEU A 3 -45.33 -38.90 -46.56
C LEU A 3 -44.88 -37.54 -47.14
N SER A 4 -45.72 -36.89 -47.96
CA SER A 4 -45.43 -35.59 -48.58
C SER A 4 -45.26 -34.46 -47.55
N HIS A 5 -46.24 -34.26 -46.67
CA HIS A 5 -46.20 -33.21 -45.64
C HIS A 5 -45.01 -33.35 -44.68
N GLY A 6 -44.60 -34.59 -44.38
CA GLY A 6 -43.39 -34.83 -43.58
C GLY A 6 -42.10 -34.41 -44.28
N LEU A 7 -42.04 -34.49 -45.62
CA LEU A 7 -40.90 -34.03 -46.40
C LEU A 7 -40.89 -32.50 -46.55
N THR A 8 -42.02 -31.88 -46.88
CA THR A 8 -42.10 -30.41 -46.97
C THR A 8 -41.80 -29.73 -45.64
N ASN A 9 -42.32 -30.24 -44.52
CA ASN A 9 -42.01 -29.66 -43.21
C ASN A 9 -40.50 -29.79 -42.88
N LYS A 10 -39.85 -30.91 -43.21
CA LYS A 10 -38.40 -31.07 -43.03
C LYS A 10 -37.59 -30.12 -43.93
N LEU A 11 -38.01 -29.90 -45.16
CA LEU A 11 -37.36 -28.93 -46.07
C LEU A 11 -37.55 -27.49 -45.60
N VAL A 12 -38.73 -27.14 -45.09
CA VAL A 12 -39.01 -25.82 -44.48
C VAL A 12 -38.17 -25.63 -43.22
N TYR A 13 -38.10 -26.62 -42.32
CA TYR A 13 -37.23 -26.54 -41.14
C TYR A 13 -35.76 -26.45 -41.51
N LEU A 14 -35.29 -27.18 -42.53
CA LEU A 14 -33.91 -27.06 -43.03
C LEU A 14 -33.63 -25.66 -43.60
N ALA A 15 -34.56 -25.10 -44.39
CA ALA A 15 -34.44 -23.74 -44.92
C ALA A 15 -34.43 -22.68 -43.81
N ILE A 16 -35.28 -22.82 -42.79
CA ILE A 16 -35.29 -21.95 -41.62
C ILE A 16 -33.98 -22.08 -40.82
N LEU A 17 -33.45 -23.29 -40.66
CA LEU A 17 -32.20 -23.53 -39.94
C LEU A 17 -31.00 -22.93 -40.69
N ILE A 18 -30.92 -23.10 -42.02
CA ILE A 18 -29.92 -22.44 -42.87
C ILE A 18 -30.07 -20.91 -42.79
N LEU A 19 -31.29 -20.38 -42.82
CA LEU A 19 -31.54 -18.95 -42.74
C LEU A 19 -31.21 -18.37 -41.35
N MET A 20 -31.32 -19.14 -40.28
CA MET A 20 -30.83 -18.77 -38.94
C MET A 20 -29.30 -18.92 -38.80
N LEU A 21 -28.66 -19.82 -39.55
CA LEU A 21 -27.20 -19.95 -39.56
C LEU A 21 -26.50 -18.74 -40.21
N ILE A 22 -27.13 -18.05 -41.16
CA ILE A 22 -26.56 -16.86 -41.81
C ILE A 22 -26.24 -15.73 -40.80
N PRO A 23 -27.19 -15.22 -39.98
CA PRO A 23 -26.88 -14.20 -38.98
C PRO A 23 -25.96 -14.73 -37.88
N LEU A 24 -26.07 -16.01 -37.47
CA LEU A 24 -25.13 -16.62 -36.53
C LEU A 24 -23.69 -16.61 -37.06
N PHE A 25 -23.50 -16.87 -38.35
CA PHE A 25 -22.20 -16.81 -39.02
C PHE A 25 -21.68 -15.37 -39.13
N LEU A 26 -22.50 -14.43 -39.59
CA LEU A 26 -22.12 -13.01 -39.71
C LEU A 26 -21.82 -12.35 -38.36
N LEU A 27 -22.44 -12.80 -37.28
CA LEU A 27 -22.14 -12.34 -35.92
C LEU A 27 -20.91 -13.04 -35.34
N GLY A 28 -20.77 -14.36 -35.51
CA GLY A 28 -19.83 -15.20 -34.77
C GLY A 28 -18.66 -15.80 -35.55
N GLN A 29 -18.40 -15.38 -36.80
CA GLN A 29 -17.23 -15.86 -37.54
C GLN A 29 -15.92 -15.46 -36.80
N PRO A 30 -14.97 -16.38 -36.61
CA PRO A 30 -13.68 -16.07 -35.97
C PRO A 30 -12.84 -15.12 -36.83
N ASN A 31 -11.97 -14.36 -36.17
CA ASN A 31 -10.96 -13.51 -36.79
C ASN A 31 -10.00 -14.38 -37.62
N SER A 32 -9.67 -13.95 -38.84
CA SER A 32 -8.80 -14.68 -39.78
C SER A 32 -7.35 -14.18 -39.78
N GLY A 33 -6.98 -13.26 -38.90
CA GLY A 33 -5.63 -12.71 -38.74
C GLY A 33 -5.34 -11.47 -39.58
N GLU A 34 -6.38 -10.84 -40.16
CA GLU A 34 -6.27 -9.52 -40.82
C GLU A 34 -6.99 -8.47 -39.95
N GLU A 35 -6.55 -7.21 -39.98
CA GLU A 35 -7.22 -6.13 -39.26
C GLU A 35 -8.71 -6.06 -39.64
N GLN A 36 -9.57 -5.97 -38.63
CA GLN A 36 -11.03 -5.96 -38.76
C GLN A 36 -11.64 -7.20 -39.44
N SER A 37 -10.96 -8.35 -39.49
CA SER A 37 -11.56 -9.58 -40.03
C SER A 37 -12.31 -10.40 -38.96
N GLY A 38 -13.42 -11.04 -39.36
CA GLY A 38 -14.30 -11.79 -38.46
C GLY A 38 -15.75 -11.27 -38.48
N GLY A 39 -16.61 -11.89 -37.67
CA GLY A 39 -17.99 -11.45 -37.46
C GLY A 39 -18.10 -10.26 -36.50
N GLN A 40 -19.26 -9.59 -36.49
CA GLN A 40 -19.44 -8.36 -35.70
C GLN A 40 -19.16 -8.53 -34.20
N LEU A 41 -19.47 -9.69 -33.61
CA LEU A 41 -19.17 -9.95 -32.20
C LEU A 41 -17.67 -10.15 -31.95
N THR A 42 -16.93 -10.67 -32.93
CA THR A 42 -15.48 -10.81 -32.84
C THR A 42 -14.83 -9.43 -32.92
N GLN A 43 -15.20 -8.62 -33.92
CA GLN A 43 -14.75 -7.24 -34.05
C GLN A 43 -15.03 -6.44 -32.77
N MET A 44 -16.26 -6.48 -32.23
CA MET A 44 -16.59 -5.82 -30.96
C MET A 44 -15.76 -6.33 -29.77
N ARG A 45 -15.38 -7.61 -29.74
CA ARG A 45 -14.55 -8.14 -28.65
C ARG A 45 -13.11 -7.67 -28.75
N ASP A 46 -12.59 -7.53 -29.95
CA ASP A 46 -11.25 -6.98 -30.21
C ASP A 46 -11.26 -5.44 -29.93
N ASP A 47 -12.29 -4.71 -30.40
CA ASP A 47 -12.49 -3.26 -30.17
C ASP A 47 -12.61 -2.88 -28.68
N PHE A 48 -13.26 -3.73 -27.87
CA PHE A 48 -13.37 -3.56 -26.41
C PHE A 48 -12.26 -4.29 -25.63
N GLU A 49 -11.28 -4.89 -26.32
CA GLU A 49 -10.14 -5.62 -25.76
C GLU A 49 -10.53 -6.75 -24.77
N ILE A 50 -11.64 -7.43 -25.06
CA ILE A 50 -12.22 -8.57 -24.32
C ILE A 50 -12.17 -9.87 -25.14
N SER A 51 -11.30 -9.94 -26.14
CA SER A 51 -10.93 -11.20 -26.78
C SER A 51 -10.05 -12.04 -25.83
N GLU A 52 -10.03 -13.36 -25.99
CA GLU A 52 -9.16 -14.22 -25.17
C GLU A 52 -7.66 -13.95 -25.45
N ALA A 53 -7.31 -13.33 -26.58
CA ALA A 53 -5.95 -12.93 -26.92
C ALA A 53 -5.50 -11.65 -26.18
N ASP A 54 -6.43 -10.72 -25.93
CA ASP A 54 -6.15 -9.45 -25.24
C ASP A 54 -6.09 -9.63 -23.72
N LEU A 55 -6.83 -10.61 -23.19
CA LEU A 55 -6.89 -10.89 -21.76
C LEU A 55 -5.61 -11.57 -21.24
N GLY A 56 -4.97 -12.46 -22.00
CA GLY A 56 -3.76 -13.14 -21.56
C GLY A 56 -3.28 -14.28 -22.46
N GLU A 57 -2.54 -15.22 -21.88
CA GLU A 57 -2.08 -16.42 -22.58
C GLU A 57 -3.23 -17.39 -22.90
N ILE A 58 -3.54 -17.56 -24.19
CA ILE A 58 -4.53 -18.53 -24.66
C ILE A 58 -4.08 -19.95 -24.30
N ASN A 59 -4.84 -20.63 -23.44
CA ASN A 59 -4.57 -22.02 -23.06
C ASN A 59 -5.54 -22.99 -23.78
N PRO A 60 -5.07 -23.86 -24.71
CA PRO A 60 -5.93 -24.80 -25.43
C PRO A 60 -6.68 -25.79 -24.52
N ALA A 61 -6.15 -26.12 -23.35
CA ALA A 61 -6.84 -26.97 -22.38
C ALA A 61 -8.02 -26.23 -21.71
N SER A 62 -7.88 -24.92 -21.47
CA SER A 62 -8.99 -24.07 -21.02
C SER A 62 -10.12 -24.06 -22.04
N GLU A 63 -9.83 -23.77 -23.31
CA GLU A 63 -10.86 -23.78 -24.37
C GLU A 63 -11.51 -25.15 -24.53
N THR A 64 -10.72 -26.22 -24.46
CA THR A 64 -11.24 -27.59 -24.49
C THR A 64 -12.17 -27.87 -23.30
N MET A 65 -11.82 -27.41 -22.09
CA MET A 65 -12.68 -27.58 -20.90
C MET A 65 -13.96 -26.73 -20.99
N LYS A 66 -13.86 -25.46 -21.40
CA LYS A 66 -15.01 -24.58 -21.68
C LYS A 66 -15.98 -25.25 -22.66
N LEU A 67 -15.48 -25.75 -23.80
CA LEU A 67 -16.28 -26.48 -24.80
C LEU A 67 -16.87 -27.79 -24.25
N SER A 68 -16.08 -28.60 -23.53
CA SER A 68 -16.56 -29.87 -22.96
C SER A 68 -17.69 -29.70 -21.93
N SER A 69 -17.77 -28.53 -21.29
CA SER A 69 -18.84 -28.21 -20.35
C SER A 69 -20.20 -27.98 -21.03
N LEU A 70 -20.24 -27.85 -22.36
CA LEU A 70 -21.44 -27.57 -23.16
C LEU A 70 -22.24 -26.35 -22.66
N GLY A 71 -21.53 -25.32 -22.15
CA GLY A 71 -22.12 -24.12 -21.55
C GLY A 71 -22.45 -24.24 -20.06
N LEU A 72 -22.38 -25.43 -19.46
CA LEU A 72 -22.59 -25.66 -18.01
C LEU A 72 -21.35 -25.36 -17.16
N ARG A 73 -20.52 -24.40 -17.60
CA ARG A 73 -19.24 -24.01 -16.98
C ARG A 73 -19.38 -23.73 -15.47
N GLY A 74 -20.44 -23.02 -15.08
CA GLY A 74 -20.70 -22.72 -13.67
C GLY A 74 -20.96 -23.97 -12.83
N VAL A 75 -21.79 -24.90 -13.32
CA VAL A 75 -22.09 -26.16 -12.61
C VAL A 75 -20.84 -27.03 -12.49
N ALA A 76 -20.06 -27.15 -13.55
CA ALA A 76 -18.79 -27.87 -13.54
C ALA A 76 -17.79 -27.26 -12.55
N ALA A 77 -17.72 -25.93 -12.47
CA ALA A 77 -16.90 -25.23 -11.48
C ALA A 77 -17.36 -25.54 -10.05
N THR A 78 -18.67 -25.42 -9.74
CA THR A 78 -19.21 -25.75 -8.41
C THR A 78 -18.92 -27.19 -8.00
N MET A 79 -19.00 -28.15 -8.93
CA MET A 79 -18.63 -29.55 -8.64
C MET A 79 -17.14 -29.72 -8.34
N LEU A 80 -16.26 -29.00 -9.04
CA LEU A 80 -14.81 -29.02 -8.76
C LEU A 80 -14.49 -28.34 -7.43
N TRP A 81 -15.17 -27.24 -7.08
CA TRP A 81 -15.04 -26.58 -5.78
C TRP A 81 -15.44 -27.50 -4.62
N ASN A 82 -16.56 -28.24 -4.74
CA ASN A 82 -16.95 -29.24 -3.73
C ASN A 82 -15.90 -30.35 -3.60
N LYS A 83 -15.36 -30.87 -4.70
CA LYS A 83 -14.27 -31.87 -4.67
C LYS A 83 -12.99 -31.33 -4.05
N ALA A 84 -12.63 -30.07 -4.33
CA ALA A 84 -11.48 -29.43 -3.70
C ALA A 84 -11.68 -29.34 -2.18
N HIS A 85 -12.89 -29.01 -1.72
CA HIS A 85 -13.22 -29.01 -0.30
C HIS A 85 -13.13 -30.41 0.34
N GLU A 86 -13.65 -31.46 -0.33
CA GLU A 86 -13.50 -32.86 0.11
C GLU A 86 -12.02 -33.29 0.19
N HIS A 87 -11.22 -33.01 -0.85
CA HIS A 87 -9.78 -33.31 -0.85
C HIS A 87 -9.02 -32.55 0.24
N LYS A 88 -9.40 -31.30 0.55
CA LYS A 88 -8.84 -30.53 1.68
C LYS A 88 -9.16 -31.21 3.02
N ILE A 89 -10.44 -31.55 3.26
CA ILE A 89 -10.89 -32.22 4.51
C ILE A 89 -10.19 -33.57 4.72
N HIS A 90 -9.89 -34.29 3.64
CA HIS A 90 -9.21 -35.59 3.70
C HIS A 90 -7.68 -35.51 3.60
N HIS A 91 -7.10 -34.30 3.65
CA HIS A 91 -5.65 -34.06 3.49
C HIS A 91 -5.05 -34.70 2.22
N GLU A 92 -5.85 -34.83 1.15
CA GLU A 92 -5.45 -35.42 -0.13
C GLU A 92 -4.76 -34.38 -1.03
N TRP A 93 -3.65 -33.82 -0.56
CA TRP A 93 -3.03 -32.60 -1.09
C TRP A 93 -2.70 -32.64 -2.60
N ASP A 94 -2.21 -33.77 -3.14
CA ASP A 94 -1.96 -33.92 -4.58
C ASP A 94 -3.25 -33.82 -5.42
N ARG A 95 -4.33 -34.43 -4.92
CA ARG A 95 -5.64 -34.41 -5.59
C ARG A 95 -6.33 -33.06 -5.44
N LEU A 96 -6.13 -32.39 -4.30
CA LEU A 96 -6.48 -30.99 -4.12
C LEU A 96 -5.81 -30.16 -5.21
N ARG A 97 -4.46 -30.17 -5.30
CA ARG A 97 -3.70 -29.40 -6.29
C ARG A 97 -4.15 -29.68 -7.74
N ALA A 98 -4.37 -30.94 -8.10
CA ALA A 98 -4.90 -31.32 -9.41
C ALA A 98 -6.32 -30.78 -9.65
N THR A 99 -7.19 -30.78 -8.64
CA THR A 99 -8.55 -30.22 -8.73
C THR A 99 -8.52 -28.70 -8.85
N LEU A 100 -7.64 -28.02 -8.12
CA LEU A 100 -7.47 -26.56 -8.20
C LEU A 100 -7.03 -26.14 -9.62
N ASN A 101 -6.04 -26.83 -10.21
CA ASN A 101 -5.63 -26.61 -11.60
C ASN A 101 -6.79 -26.76 -12.60
N ASN A 102 -7.70 -27.71 -12.38
CA ASN A 102 -8.89 -27.86 -13.23
C ASN A 102 -9.88 -26.69 -13.09
N ILE A 103 -9.97 -26.07 -11.90
CA ILE A 103 -10.81 -24.88 -11.68
C ILE A 103 -10.23 -23.68 -12.45
N THR A 104 -8.92 -23.46 -12.44
CA THR A 104 -8.30 -22.36 -13.21
C THR A 104 -8.37 -22.56 -14.71
N LEU A 105 -8.24 -23.79 -15.22
CA LEU A 105 -8.51 -24.06 -16.64
C LEU A 105 -9.97 -23.75 -17.02
N LEU A 106 -10.92 -23.92 -16.09
CA LEU A 106 -12.33 -23.64 -16.35
C LEU A 106 -12.69 -22.15 -16.17
N GLN A 107 -11.96 -21.43 -15.31
CA GLN A 107 -12.21 -20.03 -14.92
C GLN A 107 -10.93 -19.14 -14.97
N PRO A 108 -10.18 -19.11 -16.08
CA PRO A 108 -8.85 -18.48 -16.12
C PRO A 108 -8.88 -16.96 -15.90
N HIS A 109 -9.91 -16.28 -16.40
CA HIS A 109 -10.06 -14.82 -16.27
C HIS A 109 -10.89 -14.37 -15.07
N PHE A 110 -11.00 -15.20 -14.02
CA PHE A 110 -11.61 -14.81 -12.76
C PHE A 110 -10.52 -14.70 -11.69
N GLU A 111 -9.96 -13.51 -11.53
CA GLU A 111 -8.84 -13.17 -10.62
C GLU A 111 -8.96 -13.83 -9.24
N LYS A 112 -10.16 -13.82 -8.64
CA LYS A 112 -10.43 -14.40 -7.32
C LYS A 112 -10.20 -15.90 -7.22
N VAL A 113 -10.20 -16.66 -8.32
CA VAL A 113 -9.79 -18.08 -8.30
C VAL A 113 -8.31 -18.17 -7.96
N TRP A 114 -7.47 -17.39 -8.63
CA TRP A 114 -6.02 -17.38 -8.42
C TRP A 114 -5.67 -16.94 -7.01
N GLU A 115 -6.26 -15.82 -6.57
CA GLU A 115 -6.08 -15.31 -5.19
C GLU A 115 -6.49 -16.35 -4.13
N PHE A 116 -7.67 -16.98 -4.27
CA PHE A 116 -8.19 -17.92 -3.27
C PHE A 116 -7.39 -19.23 -3.21
N GLN A 117 -6.91 -19.75 -4.34
CA GLN A 117 -6.07 -20.96 -4.30
C GLN A 117 -4.67 -20.67 -3.76
N ALA A 118 -4.07 -19.54 -4.14
CA ALA A 118 -2.79 -19.12 -3.57
C ALA A 118 -2.90 -18.96 -2.06
N HIS A 119 -3.99 -18.35 -1.57
CA HIS A 119 -4.27 -18.26 -0.14
C HIS A 119 -4.44 -19.64 0.51
N ASN A 120 -5.20 -20.54 -0.11
CA ASN A 120 -5.33 -21.91 0.40
C ASN A 120 -4.00 -22.63 0.49
N MET A 121 -3.10 -22.49 -0.50
CA MET A 121 -1.80 -23.14 -0.49
C MET A 121 -0.87 -22.51 0.55
N SER A 122 -0.65 -21.20 0.48
CA SER A 122 0.37 -20.49 1.27
C SER A 122 -0.02 -20.14 2.71
N PHE A 123 -1.29 -20.32 3.09
CA PHE A 123 -1.75 -20.15 4.47
C PHE A 123 -2.37 -21.44 5.01
N ASN A 124 -3.49 -21.87 4.42
CA ASN A 124 -4.28 -22.98 4.98
C ASN A 124 -3.57 -24.34 4.91
N VAL A 125 -3.02 -24.71 3.75
CA VAL A 125 -2.35 -26.01 3.55
C VAL A 125 -0.95 -25.98 4.14
N SER A 126 -0.20 -24.88 3.99
CA SER A 126 1.13 -24.76 4.58
C SER A 126 1.14 -24.94 6.11
N ALA A 127 0.10 -24.49 6.82
CA ALA A 127 0.03 -24.60 8.28
C ALA A 127 -0.14 -26.05 8.79
N GLU A 128 -0.52 -26.99 7.93
CA GLU A 128 -0.78 -28.40 8.28
C GLU A 128 0.50 -29.26 8.32
N PHE A 129 1.68 -28.68 8.07
CA PHE A 129 2.97 -29.37 8.03
C PHE A 129 3.85 -28.93 9.20
N ASP A 130 4.56 -29.83 9.88
CA ASP A 130 5.45 -29.44 10.98
C ASP A 130 6.80 -28.85 10.50
N ASP A 131 7.31 -29.33 9.37
CA ASP A 131 8.60 -28.90 8.83
C ASP A 131 8.47 -27.59 8.03
N TYR A 132 9.14 -26.53 8.48
CA TYR A 132 9.18 -25.22 7.82
C TYR A 132 9.57 -25.29 6.34
N ARG A 133 10.37 -26.28 5.91
CA ARG A 133 10.73 -26.46 4.49
C ARG A 133 9.53 -26.87 3.66
N GLN A 134 8.68 -27.76 4.20
CA GLN A 134 7.43 -28.17 3.55
C GLN A 134 6.41 -27.03 3.58
N ARG A 135 6.35 -26.23 4.66
CA ARG A 135 5.57 -24.98 4.70
C ARG A 135 5.98 -24.03 3.57
N TYR A 136 7.29 -23.81 3.41
CA TYR A 136 7.88 -22.96 2.37
C TYR A 136 7.57 -23.48 0.96
N GLU A 137 7.67 -24.79 0.68
CA GLU A 137 7.28 -25.37 -0.60
C GLU A 137 5.82 -25.08 -0.97
N TRP A 138 4.89 -25.12 0.00
CA TRP A 138 3.49 -24.74 -0.21
C TRP A 138 3.28 -23.24 -0.40
N VAL A 139 4.06 -22.41 0.29
CA VAL A 139 4.06 -20.94 0.09
C VAL A 139 4.46 -20.59 -1.34
N ILE A 140 5.59 -21.13 -1.82
CA ILE A 140 6.09 -20.91 -3.18
C ILE A 140 5.19 -21.57 -4.24
N GLY A 141 4.57 -22.73 -3.94
CA GLY A 141 3.54 -23.31 -4.80
C GLY A 141 2.32 -22.39 -4.99
N GLY A 142 1.99 -21.58 -3.98
CA GLY A 142 0.97 -20.55 -4.09
C GLY A 142 1.42 -19.33 -4.91
N THR A 143 2.67 -18.87 -4.81
CA THR A 143 3.18 -17.78 -5.66
C THR A 143 3.28 -18.20 -7.13
N GLU A 144 3.72 -19.42 -7.42
CA GLU A 144 3.71 -20.02 -8.77
C GLU A 144 2.30 -20.06 -9.38
N TYR A 145 1.27 -20.16 -8.53
CA TYR A 145 -0.13 -20.08 -8.96
C TYR A 145 -0.53 -18.64 -9.32
N LEU A 146 -0.12 -17.64 -8.53
CA LEU A 146 -0.37 -16.23 -8.83
C LEU A 146 0.34 -15.78 -10.11
N GLU A 147 1.58 -16.20 -10.34
CA GLU A 147 2.35 -15.95 -11.57
C GLU A 147 1.60 -16.44 -12.82
N LYS A 148 1.13 -17.68 -12.82
CA LYS A 148 0.27 -18.23 -13.88
C LYS A 148 -1.01 -17.41 -14.07
N GLY A 149 -1.57 -16.92 -12.96
CA GLY A 149 -2.72 -16.02 -12.97
C GLY A 149 -2.42 -14.69 -13.65
N VAL A 150 -1.26 -14.07 -13.38
CA VAL A 150 -0.80 -12.84 -14.04
C VAL A 150 -0.63 -13.04 -15.55
N ARG A 151 0.01 -14.13 -15.99
CA ARG A 151 0.15 -14.44 -17.42
C ARG A 151 -1.19 -14.64 -18.14
N GLN A 152 -2.17 -15.22 -17.44
CA GLN A 152 -3.56 -15.37 -17.90
C GLN A 152 -4.38 -14.06 -17.82
N ASN A 153 -3.91 -13.01 -17.13
CA ASN A 153 -4.67 -11.80 -16.85
C ASN A 153 -3.80 -10.54 -16.96
N ARG A 154 -3.39 -10.21 -18.19
CA ARG A 154 -2.50 -9.08 -18.50
C ARG A 154 -3.03 -7.71 -18.05
N LYS A 155 -4.35 -7.58 -17.88
CA LYS A 155 -5.04 -6.36 -17.43
C LYS A 155 -5.58 -6.47 -15.99
N ALA A 156 -4.95 -7.29 -15.14
CA ALA A 156 -5.30 -7.44 -13.71
C ALA A 156 -4.21 -6.85 -12.77
N PRO A 157 -4.12 -5.51 -12.64
CA PRO A 157 -3.12 -4.85 -11.79
C PRO A 157 -3.21 -5.23 -10.30
N VAL A 158 -4.39 -5.67 -9.84
CA VAL A 158 -4.58 -6.17 -8.46
C VAL A 158 -4.01 -7.58 -8.29
N LEU A 159 -4.09 -8.45 -9.30
CA LEU A 159 -3.49 -9.78 -9.24
C LEU A 159 -1.95 -9.71 -9.24
N VAL A 160 -1.40 -8.78 -10.02
CA VAL A 160 0.04 -8.45 -10.02
C VAL A 160 0.47 -7.94 -8.64
N TRP A 161 -0.28 -6.98 -8.07
CA TRP A 161 -0.06 -6.50 -6.70
C TRP A 161 -0.15 -7.63 -5.66
N THR A 162 -1.11 -8.54 -5.78
CA THR A 162 -1.25 -9.69 -4.87
C THR A 162 -0.04 -10.61 -4.97
N THR A 163 0.52 -10.82 -6.17
CA THR A 163 1.75 -11.60 -6.36
C THR A 163 2.92 -10.99 -5.58
N GLY A 164 3.14 -9.67 -5.70
CA GLY A 164 4.17 -8.96 -4.92
C GLY A 164 3.90 -8.88 -3.42
N TRP A 165 2.63 -8.85 -3.02
CA TRP A 165 2.24 -8.91 -1.61
C TRP A 165 2.54 -10.28 -0.99
N TYR A 166 2.36 -11.40 -1.71
CA TYR A 166 2.71 -12.73 -1.20
C TYR A 166 4.23 -12.87 -1.03
N TYR A 167 5.02 -12.44 -2.02
CA TYR A 167 6.48 -12.43 -1.90
C TYR A 167 6.96 -11.59 -0.71
N GLY A 168 6.35 -10.43 -0.47
CA GLY A 168 6.58 -9.64 0.75
C GLY A 168 6.05 -10.33 2.02
N GLN A 169 4.76 -10.18 2.32
CA GLN A 169 4.16 -10.60 3.60
C GLN A 169 4.39 -12.06 3.95
N LYS A 170 4.06 -12.98 3.04
CA LYS A 170 3.94 -14.40 3.43
C LYS A 170 5.30 -15.05 3.67
N ILE A 171 6.37 -14.53 3.05
CA ILE A 171 7.75 -14.93 3.33
C ILE A 171 8.33 -14.11 4.50
N GLY A 172 8.07 -12.80 4.52
CA GLY A 172 8.71 -11.86 5.46
C GLY A 172 8.05 -11.71 6.84
N ARG A 173 6.82 -12.18 7.05
CA ARG A 173 6.12 -12.16 8.37
C ARG A 173 5.45 -13.47 8.77
N SER A 174 5.88 -14.61 8.22
CA SER A 174 5.50 -15.91 8.80
C SER A 174 6.18 -16.06 10.18
N ASP A 175 5.66 -16.94 11.04
CA ASP A 175 6.34 -17.29 12.30
C ASP A 175 7.77 -17.80 12.04
N GLU A 176 7.97 -18.42 10.87
CA GLU A 176 9.24 -18.93 10.35
C GLU A 176 9.91 -17.97 9.33
N HIS A 177 9.59 -16.67 9.35
CA HIS A 177 10.12 -15.70 8.38
C HIS A 177 11.65 -15.74 8.29
N THR A 178 12.36 -15.90 9.41
CA THR A 178 13.84 -16.01 9.41
C THR A 178 14.32 -17.19 8.56
N GLN A 179 13.63 -18.34 8.67
CA GLN A 179 13.94 -19.53 7.88
C GLN A 179 13.47 -19.39 6.42
N PHE A 180 12.30 -18.81 6.19
CA PHE A 180 11.75 -18.62 4.85
C PHE A 180 12.56 -17.60 4.04
N ARG A 181 12.99 -16.49 4.64
CA ARG A 181 13.86 -15.49 4.02
C ARG A 181 15.20 -16.09 3.62
N ARG A 182 15.78 -16.93 4.50
CA ARG A 182 17.00 -17.69 4.19
C ARG A 182 16.79 -18.71 3.06
N LEU A 183 15.67 -19.45 3.03
CA LEU A 183 15.36 -20.38 1.95
C LEU A 183 15.18 -19.64 0.62
N PHE A 184 14.39 -18.57 0.61
CA PHE A 184 14.15 -17.72 -0.56
C PHE A 184 15.45 -17.21 -1.16
N ARG A 185 16.31 -16.60 -0.33
CA ARG A 185 17.64 -16.07 -0.68
C ARG A 185 18.53 -17.08 -1.42
N ASP A 186 18.39 -18.37 -1.15
CA ASP A 186 19.16 -19.46 -1.78
C ASP A 186 18.37 -20.24 -2.88
N ASP A 187 17.11 -19.90 -3.15
CA ASP A 187 16.21 -20.61 -4.07
C ASP A 187 16.45 -20.21 -5.54
N THR A 188 17.58 -20.66 -6.10
CA THR A 188 17.95 -20.38 -7.50
C THR A 188 16.85 -20.78 -8.52
N PRO A 189 16.20 -21.95 -8.43
CA PRO A 189 15.12 -22.32 -9.36
C PRO A 189 13.90 -21.38 -9.30
N LEU A 190 13.55 -20.86 -8.12
CA LEU A 190 12.53 -19.82 -7.98
C LEU A 190 12.96 -18.52 -8.66
N HIS A 191 14.19 -18.07 -8.40
CA HIS A 191 14.74 -16.85 -9.00
C HIS A 191 14.85 -16.92 -10.52
N GLU A 192 15.13 -18.10 -11.10
CA GLU A 192 15.09 -18.30 -12.55
C GLU A 192 13.68 -18.08 -13.11
N ARG A 193 12.64 -18.68 -12.51
CA ARG A 193 11.23 -18.46 -12.93
C ARG A 193 10.80 -17.00 -12.81
N ILE A 194 11.16 -16.32 -11.72
CA ILE A 194 10.79 -14.91 -11.52
C ILE A 194 11.44 -14.01 -12.59
N ARG A 195 12.68 -14.31 -13.02
CA ARG A 195 13.29 -13.64 -14.19
C ARG A 195 12.56 -13.93 -15.50
N GLU A 196 12.08 -15.16 -15.71
CA GLU A 196 11.27 -15.52 -16.89
C GLU A 196 9.97 -14.72 -16.97
N GLU A 197 9.39 -14.32 -15.83
CA GLU A 197 8.24 -13.40 -15.78
C GLU A 197 8.57 -11.95 -16.19
N GLY A 198 9.85 -11.61 -16.36
CA GLY A 198 10.32 -10.25 -16.64
C GLY A 198 10.51 -9.38 -15.40
N ILE A 199 10.65 -9.97 -14.21
CA ILE A 199 11.01 -9.26 -12.98
C ILE A 199 12.53 -9.25 -12.81
N ASP A 200 13.11 -8.06 -12.67
CA ASP A 200 14.55 -7.90 -12.47
C ASP A 200 14.94 -8.29 -11.04
N LEU A 201 15.85 -9.26 -10.92
CA LEU A 201 16.42 -9.75 -9.66
C LEU A 201 17.89 -9.40 -9.47
N ASP A 202 18.53 -8.82 -10.49
CA ASP A 202 19.99 -8.66 -10.55
C ASP A 202 20.42 -7.19 -10.33
N SER A 203 19.47 -6.24 -10.37
CA SER A 203 19.68 -4.86 -9.95
C SER A 203 19.74 -4.66 -8.44
N ASN A 204 20.37 -3.57 -8.01
CA ASN A 204 20.48 -3.20 -6.60
C ASN A 204 19.13 -2.89 -5.92
N GLU A 205 18.03 -2.76 -6.68
CA GLU A 205 16.69 -2.58 -6.13
C GLU A 205 16.01 -3.89 -5.69
N SER A 206 16.63 -5.04 -5.99
CA SER A 206 16.09 -6.38 -5.69
C SER A 206 16.99 -7.19 -4.74
N LEU A 207 18.20 -6.70 -4.46
CA LEU A 207 19.24 -7.41 -3.72
C LEU A 207 19.43 -6.87 -2.31
N GLY A 208 19.51 -7.77 -1.33
CA GLY A 208 19.87 -7.45 0.05
C GLY A 208 21.37 -7.19 0.27
N PRO A 209 21.79 -6.95 1.53
CA PRO A 209 23.18 -6.64 1.90
C PRO A 209 24.21 -7.67 1.39
N ASP A 210 23.83 -8.94 1.36
CA ASP A 210 24.64 -10.08 0.91
C ASP A 210 24.71 -10.26 -0.61
N ARG A 211 24.14 -9.32 -1.38
CA ARG A 211 24.06 -9.33 -2.85
C ARG A 211 23.22 -10.49 -3.44
N LYS A 212 22.27 -11.04 -2.67
CA LYS A 212 21.26 -12.01 -3.15
C LYS A 212 19.85 -11.40 -3.13
N PRO A 213 18.88 -11.97 -3.88
CA PRO A 213 17.52 -11.43 -3.90
C PRO A 213 16.84 -11.47 -2.53
N ASP A 214 16.19 -10.37 -2.16
CA ASP A 214 15.43 -10.24 -0.90
C ASP A 214 13.92 -10.25 -1.19
N ASN A 215 13.14 -11.04 -0.45
CA ASN A 215 11.73 -11.25 -0.76
C ASN A 215 10.87 -9.98 -0.68
N TRP A 216 11.24 -9.00 0.16
CA TRP A 216 10.55 -7.72 0.24
C TRP A 216 10.79 -6.89 -1.02
N LEU A 217 12.05 -6.84 -1.46
CA LEU A 217 12.48 -6.11 -2.63
C LEU A 217 11.97 -6.75 -3.94
N VAL A 218 12.02 -8.09 -4.03
CA VAL A 218 11.40 -8.84 -5.14
C VAL A 218 9.88 -8.67 -5.14
N GLY A 219 9.25 -8.70 -3.96
CA GLY A 219 7.84 -8.34 -3.79
C GLY A 219 7.56 -6.94 -4.34
N ARG A 220 8.42 -5.96 -4.03
CA ARG A 220 8.28 -4.57 -4.52
C ARG A 220 8.39 -4.48 -6.05
N GLN A 221 9.27 -5.23 -6.70
CA GLN A 221 9.32 -5.23 -8.17
C GLN A 221 8.04 -5.75 -8.82
N TRP A 222 7.42 -6.78 -8.23
CA TRP A 222 6.07 -7.19 -8.63
C TRP A 222 5.03 -6.08 -8.42
N LEU A 223 5.09 -5.34 -7.31
CA LEU A 223 4.19 -4.19 -7.07
C LEU A 223 4.41 -3.08 -8.11
N ASN A 224 5.66 -2.72 -8.41
CA ASN A 224 6.04 -1.72 -9.42
C ASN A 224 5.45 -2.06 -10.80
N ARG A 225 5.54 -3.32 -11.24
CA ARG A 225 4.90 -3.80 -12.48
C ARG A 225 3.38 -3.58 -12.48
N GLY A 226 2.73 -3.76 -11.32
CA GLY A 226 1.31 -3.43 -11.16
C GLY A 226 1.05 -1.93 -11.32
N TYR A 227 1.91 -1.10 -10.73
CA TYR A 227 1.83 0.36 -10.80
C TYR A 227 2.05 0.87 -12.23
N GLU A 228 2.92 0.23 -13.02
CA GLU A 228 3.09 0.53 -14.45
C GLU A 228 1.82 0.24 -15.26
N LEU A 229 1.16 -0.91 -15.02
CA LEU A 229 -0.11 -1.25 -15.69
C LEU A 229 -1.20 -0.22 -15.43
N THR A 230 -1.29 0.35 -14.23
CA THR A 230 -2.29 1.39 -13.92
C THR A 230 -1.87 2.77 -14.43
N ARG A 231 -0.61 3.18 -14.21
CA ARG A 231 -0.12 4.54 -14.50
C ARG A 231 0.19 4.77 -15.97
N ALA A 232 0.98 3.87 -16.58
CA ALA A 232 1.39 3.96 -17.98
C ALA A 232 0.46 3.17 -18.91
N GLY A 233 -0.02 2.01 -18.46
CA GLY A 233 -0.98 1.18 -19.20
C GLY A 233 -2.43 1.66 -19.13
N GLY A 234 -2.75 2.62 -18.25
CA GLY A 234 -4.11 3.18 -18.10
C GLY A 234 -5.16 2.19 -17.59
N VAL A 235 -4.75 1.02 -17.08
CA VAL A 235 -5.69 -0.02 -16.65
C VAL A 235 -6.39 0.42 -15.36
N PRO A 236 -7.74 0.49 -15.31
CA PRO A 236 -8.45 1.02 -14.17
C PRO A 236 -8.36 0.07 -12.96
N LEU A 237 -8.00 0.61 -11.81
CA LEU A 237 -8.00 -0.13 -10.55
C LEU A 237 -9.44 -0.49 -10.13
N ARG A 238 -9.66 -1.75 -9.77
CA ARG A 238 -10.97 -2.27 -9.32
C ARG A 238 -10.80 -2.98 -7.98
N ARG A 239 -11.78 -2.84 -7.08
CA ARG A 239 -11.84 -3.54 -5.76
C ARG A 239 -10.69 -3.24 -4.77
N LYS A 240 -9.86 -2.23 -5.03
CA LYS A 240 -8.81 -1.74 -4.12
C LYS A 240 -8.74 -0.21 -4.25
N THR A 241 -8.46 0.49 -3.16
CA THR A 241 -8.32 1.95 -3.19
C THR A 241 -6.94 2.33 -3.77
N PRO A 242 -6.83 3.45 -4.51
CA PRO A 242 -5.54 3.94 -5.01
C PRO A 242 -4.52 4.18 -3.88
N LEU A 243 -4.96 4.71 -2.74
CA LEU A 243 -4.15 4.96 -1.54
C LEU A 243 -3.41 3.69 -1.10
N HIS A 244 -4.14 2.63 -0.75
CA HIS A 244 -3.58 1.35 -0.28
C HIS A 244 -2.95 0.50 -1.40
N TYR A 245 -3.24 0.80 -2.66
CA TYR A 245 -2.57 0.14 -3.77
C TYR A 245 -1.13 0.61 -3.88
N TYR A 246 -0.91 1.92 -3.91
CA TYR A 246 0.39 2.53 -4.15
C TYR A 246 1.29 2.61 -2.90
N GLU A 247 0.75 2.62 -1.67
CA GLU A 247 1.57 2.66 -0.44
C GLU A 247 2.45 1.41 -0.22
N THR A 248 2.07 0.27 -0.83
CA THR A 248 2.61 -1.04 -0.43
C THR A 248 4.06 -1.23 -0.87
N GLY A 249 4.44 -0.74 -2.06
CA GLY A 249 5.81 -0.79 -2.57
C GLY A 249 6.79 0.03 -1.71
N PRO A 250 6.48 1.29 -1.38
CA PRO A 250 7.19 2.07 -0.37
C PRO A 250 7.29 1.33 0.98
N LYS A 251 6.18 0.77 1.50
CA LYS A 251 6.21 0.00 2.76
C LYS A 251 7.06 -1.26 2.69
N TRP A 252 7.30 -1.86 1.52
CA TRP A 252 8.28 -2.96 1.37
C TRP A 252 9.73 -2.53 1.53
N LEU A 253 10.08 -1.26 1.32
CA LEU A 253 11.42 -0.77 1.64
C LEU A 253 11.62 -0.66 3.16
N PHE A 254 10.62 -0.19 3.90
CA PHE A 254 10.64 -0.22 5.37
C PHE A 254 10.71 -1.64 5.93
N ASN A 255 9.89 -2.56 5.42
CA ASN A 255 9.91 -3.95 5.88
C ASN A 255 11.22 -4.67 5.50
N HIS A 256 11.86 -4.29 4.40
CA HIS A 256 13.22 -4.75 4.08
C HIS A 256 14.24 -4.26 5.10
N ALA A 257 14.24 -2.95 5.41
CA ALA A 257 15.16 -2.36 6.38
C ALA A 257 15.02 -3.00 7.77
N ILE A 258 13.78 -3.10 8.28
CA ILE A 258 13.47 -3.78 9.55
C ILE A 258 13.99 -5.22 9.56
N ALA A 259 13.69 -6.00 8.51
CA ALA A 259 14.05 -7.42 8.49
C ALA A 259 15.56 -7.67 8.43
N ILE A 260 16.36 -6.79 7.81
CA ILE A 260 17.82 -6.93 7.85
C ILE A 260 18.42 -6.51 9.20
N GLU A 261 17.80 -5.55 9.89
CA GLU A 261 18.20 -5.17 11.27
C GLU A 261 17.89 -6.29 12.27
N GLU A 262 16.71 -6.92 12.17
CA GLU A 262 16.32 -8.11 12.95
C GLU A 262 17.25 -9.31 12.68
N GLU A 263 17.72 -9.48 11.44
CA GLU A 263 18.74 -10.47 11.07
C GLU A 263 20.15 -10.12 11.60
N GLY A 264 20.38 -8.89 12.07
CA GLY A 264 21.63 -8.42 12.68
C GLY A 264 22.53 -7.55 11.80
N ASP A 265 22.10 -7.13 10.60
CA ASP A 265 22.87 -6.28 9.68
C ASP A 265 22.91 -4.79 10.10
N LEU A 266 23.28 -4.52 11.35
CA LEU A 266 23.35 -3.19 11.98
C LEU A 266 24.59 -2.39 11.53
N THR A 267 24.62 -2.09 10.22
CA THR A 267 25.72 -1.40 9.55
C THR A 267 25.22 -0.28 8.63
N VAL A 268 26.13 0.35 7.87
CA VAL A 268 25.79 1.31 6.80
C VAL A 268 24.83 0.70 5.75
N ALA A 269 24.70 -0.63 5.67
CA ALA A 269 23.67 -1.28 4.85
C ALA A 269 22.24 -1.01 5.36
N ALA A 270 22.00 -1.05 6.68
CA ALA A 270 20.71 -0.73 7.28
C ALA A 270 20.37 0.77 7.11
N GLN A 271 21.31 1.67 7.42
CA GLN A 271 21.13 3.12 7.15
C GLN A 271 20.77 3.38 5.67
N ARG A 272 21.40 2.66 4.72
CA ARG A 272 21.05 2.77 3.30
C ARG A 272 19.67 2.18 2.97
N ALA A 273 19.26 1.10 3.61
CA ALA A 273 17.93 0.54 3.43
C ALA A 273 16.85 1.52 3.92
N TRP A 274 17.08 2.18 5.06
CA TRP A 274 16.21 3.25 5.58
C TRP A 274 16.23 4.51 4.71
N GLN A 275 17.37 4.94 4.17
CA GLN A 275 17.43 6.01 3.17
C GLN A 275 16.60 5.66 1.93
N ASN A 276 16.81 4.47 1.35
CA ASN A 276 16.02 4.02 0.20
C ASN A 276 14.51 4.01 0.51
N ALA A 277 14.14 3.65 1.75
CA ALA A 277 12.75 3.65 2.19
C ALA A 277 12.18 5.06 2.36
N SER A 278 12.98 6.00 2.87
CA SER A 278 12.68 7.44 2.88
C SER A 278 12.44 7.95 1.46
N ASP A 279 13.37 7.71 0.54
CA ASP A 279 13.28 8.12 -0.86
C ASP A 279 12.01 7.56 -1.54
N GLY A 280 11.65 6.31 -1.20
CA GLY A 280 10.43 5.65 -1.68
C GLY A 280 9.14 6.22 -1.07
N TRP A 281 9.18 6.66 0.19
CA TRP A 281 8.05 7.31 0.86
C TRP A 281 7.86 8.75 0.35
N ASP A 282 8.95 9.47 0.11
CA ASP A 282 8.97 10.79 -0.53
C ASP A 282 8.43 10.72 -1.96
N ALA A 283 8.87 9.73 -2.74
CA ALA A 283 8.34 9.49 -4.08
C ALA A 283 6.83 9.23 -4.06
N TYR A 284 6.36 8.41 -3.12
CA TYR A 284 4.93 8.16 -2.89
C TYR A 284 4.16 9.42 -2.46
N SER A 285 4.77 10.29 -1.65
CA SER A 285 4.17 11.56 -1.23
C SER A 285 3.80 12.46 -2.42
N GLN A 286 4.59 12.42 -3.50
CA GLN A 286 4.41 13.22 -4.70
C GLN A 286 3.45 12.60 -5.72
N GLU A 287 2.93 11.39 -5.46
CA GLU A 287 2.02 10.72 -6.38
C GLU A 287 0.63 11.36 -6.39
N THR A 288 0.07 11.49 -7.60
CA THR A 288 -1.29 11.99 -7.79
C THR A 288 -2.30 10.88 -7.48
N ILE A 289 -2.94 10.97 -6.32
CA ILE A 289 -3.94 10.01 -5.83
C ILE A 289 -5.34 10.53 -6.18
N PRO A 290 -6.16 9.77 -6.93
CA PRO A 290 -7.56 10.11 -7.14
C PRO A 290 -8.39 9.84 -5.88
N THR A 291 -9.25 10.80 -5.53
CA THR A 291 -10.10 10.75 -4.33
C THR A 291 -11.57 10.52 -4.70
N THR A 292 -12.46 10.50 -3.71
CA THR A 292 -13.93 10.54 -3.92
C THR A 292 -14.47 11.93 -4.25
N ALA A 293 -13.65 12.98 -4.13
CA ALA A 293 -14.00 14.34 -4.52
C ALA A 293 -13.68 14.61 -6.00
N GLU A 294 -14.09 15.77 -6.50
CA GLU A 294 -13.85 16.24 -7.87
C GLU A 294 -12.37 16.58 -8.19
N PHE A 295 -11.44 16.24 -7.30
CA PHE A 295 -10.01 16.52 -7.43
C PHE A 295 -9.13 15.35 -6.96
N THR A 296 -7.92 15.31 -7.52
CA THR A 296 -6.80 14.50 -7.03
C THR A 296 -6.02 15.25 -5.95
N ILE A 297 -5.24 14.52 -5.14
CA ILE A 297 -4.32 15.06 -4.14
C ILE A 297 -2.91 14.46 -4.29
N ARG A 298 -1.92 15.07 -3.65
CA ARG A 298 -0.60 14.50 -3.34
C ARG A 298 -0.39 14.55 -1.82
N LEU A 299 0.14 13.51 -1.18
CA LEU A 299 0.29 13.51 0.29
C LEU A 299 1.37 14.49 0.78
N GLY A 300 2.35 14.79 -0.07
CA GLY A 300 3.42 15.77 0.20
C GLY A 300 3.03 17.23 -0.08
N GLU A 301 1.78 17.54 -0.44
CA GLU A 301 1.33 18.92 -0.70
C GLU A 301 0.65 19.60 0.50
N GLU A 302 0.70 18.97 1.68
CA GLU A 302 0.14 19.48 2.96
C GLU A 302 0.62 20.92 3.25
N GLY A 303 1.93 21.13 3.44
CA GLY A 303 2.51 22.45 3.70
C GLY A 303 2.34 23.46 2.55
N GLU A 304 2.25 23.00 1.30
CA GLU A 304 1.90 23.87 0.15
C GLU A 304 0.47 24.40 0.29
N LEU A 305 -0.47 23.55 0.72
CA LEU A 305 -1.87 23.90 0.95
C LEU A 305 -2.06 24.77 2.18
N GLU A 306 -1.38 24.49 3.29
CA GLU A 306 -1.40 25.30 4.50
C GLU A 306 -0.95 26.75 4.20
N GLN A 307 0.23 26.92 3.59
CA GLN A 307 0.72 28.24 3.22
C GLN A 307 -0.23 28.93 2.22
N ARG A 308 -0.76 28.17 1.24
CA ARG A 308 -1.76 28.72 0.29
C ARG A 308 -3.03 29.18 0.98
N ILE A 309 -3.50 28.48 2.02
CA ILE A 309 -4.66 28.88 2.83
C ILE A 309 -4.37 30.16 3.62
N VAL A 310 -3.18 30.29 4.21
CA VAL A 310 -2.73 31.52 4.90
C VAL A 310 -2.68 32.70 3.94
N ASP A 311 -2.05 32.53 2.77
CA ASP A 311 -1.92 33.58 1.75
C ASP A 311 -3.29 34.03 1.21
N LEU A 312 -4.18 33.07 0.88
CA LEU A 312 -5.54 33.35 0.40
C LEU A 312 -6.39 34.06 1.46
N GLN A 313 -6.27 33.65 2.73
CA GLN A 313 -6.94 34.29 3.85
C GLN A 313 -6.45 35.73 4.05
N ALA A 314 -5.13 35.97 3.94
CA ALA A 314 -4.55 37.30 4.02
C ALA A 314 -4.96 38.22 2.85
N GLU A 315 -4.99 37.71 1.61
CA GLU A 315 -5.48 38.47 0.44
C GLU A 315 -6.97 38.82 0.63
N LEU A 316 -7.80 37.84 1.03
CA LEU A 316 -9.23 38.05 1.28
C LEU A 316 -9.47 39.07 2.40
N ASP A 317 -8.71 39.01 3.49
CA ASP A 317 -8.83 39.96 4.59
C ASP A 317 -8.36 41.36 4.20
N SER A 318 -7.35 41.49 3.32
CA SER A 318 -6.88 42.79 2.81
C SER A 318 -7.95 43.56 2.02
N ILE A 319 -8.82 42.85 1.29
CA ILE A 319 -9.91 43.44 0.51
C ILE A 319 -11.24 43.52 1.28
N SER A 320 -11.35 42.85 2.43
CA SER A 320 -12.65 42.64 3.09
C SER A 320 -12.73 42.94 4.58
N SER A 321 -11.63 43.30 5.24
CA SER A 321 -11.56 43.74 6.65
C SER A 321 -12.74 44.64 7.08
N ASP A 322 -12.95 45.76 6.39
CA ASP A 322 -14.05 46.72 6.66
C ASP A 322 -15.45 46.09 6.56
N ALA A 323 -15.66 45.11 5.68
CA ALA A 323 -16.94 44.41 5.52
C ALA A 323 -17.11 43.30 6.57
N ARG A 324 -16.03 42.56 6.84
CA ARG A 324 -15.94 41.49 7.84
C ARG A 324 -16.19 42.04 9.24
N GLU A 325 -15.54 43.13 9.64
CA GLU A 325 -15.75 43.75 10.96
C GLU A 325 -17.19 44.24 11.16
N ARG A 326 -17.79 44.87 10.15
CA ARG A 326 -19.20 45.29 10.19
C ARG A 326 -20.14 44.10 10.38
N LEU A 327 -20.00 43.06 9.57
CA LEU A 327 -20.82 41.85 9.65
C LEU A 327 -20.62 41.10 10.99
N LEU A 328 -19.39 41.03 11.49
CA LEU A 328 -19.07 40.37 12.76
C LEU A 328 -19.65 41.15 13.95
N LYS A 329 -19.64 42.49 13.89
CA LYS A 329 -20.35 43.34 14.86
C LYS A 329 -21.86 43.12 14.81
N GLU A 330 -22.48 43.12 13.62
CA GLU A 330 -23.91 42.83 13.46
C GLU A 330 -24.29 41.42 13.95
N ALA A 331 -23.41 40.43 13.77
CA ALA A 331 -23.61 39.08 14.30
C ALA A 331 -23.55 39.07 15.85
N LYS A 332 -22.56 39.73 16.45
CA LYS A 332 -22.45 39.89 17.92
C LYS A 332 -23.64 40.66 18.52
N GLU A 333 -24.19 41.64 17.81
CA GLU A 333 -25.36 42.40 18.27
C GLU A 333 -26.66 41.56 18.29
N LYS A 334 -26.76 40.51 17.45
CA LYS A 334 -27.91 39.60 17.38
C LYS A 334 -27.92 38.54 18.50
N LEU A 335 -26.78 38.29 19.14
CA LEU A 335 -26.68 37.38 20.28
C LEU A 335 -27.44 37.92 21.51
N SER A 336 -27.88 37.02 22.39
CA SER A 336 -28.42 37.37 23.71
C SER A 336 -27.35 38.03 24.61
N ALA A 337 -27.79 38.61 25.73
CA ALA A 337 -26.87 39.21 26.70
C ALA A 337 -25.90 38.18 27.30
N THR A 338 -26.40 36.98 27.60
CA THR A 338 -25.63 35.86 28.16
C THR A 338 -24.60 35.29 27.18
N GLU A 339 -24.94 35.17 25.89
CA GLU A 339 -23.99 34.72 24.85
C GLU A 339 -22.90 35.78 24.58
N ARG A 340 -23.23 37.08 24.73
CA ARG A 340 -22.26 38.17 24.64
C ARG A 340 -21.32 38.26 25.83
N GLU A 341 -21.81 37.99 27.04
CA GLU A 341 -20.96 37.86 28.23
C GLU A 341 -20.01 36.65 28.09
N LEU A 342 -20.51 35.51 27.61
CA LEU A 342 -19.69 34.32 27.36
C LEU A 342 -18.56 34.60 26.35
N LEU A 343 -18.86 35.21 25.20
CA LEU A 343 -17.85 35.61 24.20
C LEU A 343 -16.95 36.79 24.63
N ALA A 344 -17.14 37.36 25.82
CA ALA A 344 -16.30 38.41 26.39
C ALA A 344 -15.35 37.91 27.50
N MET A 345 -15.50 36.65 27.93
CA MET A 345 -14.59 35.97 28.86
C MET A 345 -13.40 35.37 28.10
N ASP A 346 -12.30 35.08 28.80
CA ASP A 346 -11.20 34.29 28.24
C ASP A 346 -11.59 32.82 28.18
N ARG A 347 -11.26 32.11 27.09
CA ARG A 347 -11.60 30.70 26.90
C ARG A 347 -11.03 29.79 28.01
N ASN A 348 -9.89 30.17 28.58
CA ASN A 348 -9.21 29.40 29.62
C ASN A 348 -9.84 29.59 31.02
N ASP A 349 -10.64 30.64 31.21
CA ASP A 349 -11.38 30.90 32.46
C ASP A 349 -12.75 30.18 32.51
N LEU A 350 -13.15 29.50 31.43
CA LEU A 350 -14.45 28.84 31.28
C LEU A 350 -14.42 27.36 31.69
N VAL A 351 -15.52 26.88 32.29
CA VAL A 351 -15.73 25.43 32.51
C VAL A 351 -16.09 24.71 31.21
N SER A 352 -15.81 23.40 31.12
CA SER A 352 -15.88 22.61 29.88
C SER A 352 -17.19 22.74 29.07
N GLU A 353 -18.37 22.74 29.71
CA GLU A 353 -19.65 22.99 29.00
C GLU A 353 -19.74 24.40 28.39
N GLN A 354 -19.15 25.39 29.05
CA GLN A 354 -19.09 26.78 28.57
C GLN A 354 -18.03 26.97 27.48
N GLN A 355 -16.94 26.19 27.49
CA GLN A 355 -15.94 26.18 26.41
C GLN A 355 -16.53 25.66 25.10
N LEU A 356 -17.29 24.56 25.14
CA LEU A 356 -17.97 24.03 23.96
C LEU A 356 -18.98 25.03 23.36
N GLU A 357 -19.73 25.72 24.22
CA GLU A 357 -20.66 26.78 23.81
C GLU A 357 -19.93 28.03 23.32
N PHE A 358 -18.81 28.42 23.94
CA PHE A 358 -17.95 29.52 23.47
C PHE A 358 -17.42 29.24 22.07
N ASP A 359 -16.85 28.06 21.82
CA ASP A 359 -16.29 27.66 20.52
C ASP A 359 -17.40 27.64 19.44
N ARG A 360 -18.57 27.08 19.76
CA ARG A 360 -19.75 27.10 18.88
C ARG A 360 -20.22 28.52 18.55
N LEU A 361 -20.27 29.41 19.54
CA LEU A 361 -20.67 30.81 19.34
C LEU A 361 -19.61 31.59 18.56
N GLN A 362 -18.32 31.33 18.80
CA GLN A 362 -17.22 31.97 18.09
C GLN A 362 -17.27 31.62 16.61
N GLU A 363 -17.58 30.36 16.26
CA GLU A 363 -17.78 29.93 14.88
C GLU A 363 -19.07 30.50 14.27
N ALA A 364 -20.20 30.43 14.98
CA ALA A 364 -21.49 30.95 14.50
C ALA A 364 -21.49 32.48 14.23
N VAL A 365 -20.60 33.23 14.87
CA VAL A 365 -20.42 34.67 14.70
C VAL A 365 -19.47 35.03 13.56
N LYS A 366 -18.62 34.11 13.08
CA LYS A 366 -17.75 34.35 11.91
C LYS A 366 -18.65 34.51 10.66
N PRO A 367 -18.68 35.69 10.01
CA PRO A 367 -19.51 35.87 8.83
C PRO A 367 -18.96 35.03 7.67
N SER A 368 -19.83 34.33 6.94
CA SER A 368 -19.40 33.48 5.82
C SER A 368 -18.74 34.31 4.73
N ALA A 369 -17.73 33.76 4.07
CA ALA A 369 -16.97 34.47 3.05
C ALA A 369 -17.85 34.91 1.86
N GLN A 370 -18.92 34.16 1.52
CA GLN A 370 -19.91 34.61 0.52
C GLN A 370 -20.78 35.79 1.01
N LEU A 371 -21.05 35.91 2.32
CA LEU A 371 -21.75 37.08 2.88
C LEU A 371 -20.84 38.30 2.91
N ILE A 372 -19.56 38.13 3.25
CA ILE A 372 -18.53 39.17 3.19
C ILE A 372 -18.43 39.70 1.75
N ALA A 373 -18.27 38.83 0.75
CA ALA A 373 -18.17 39.22 -0.65
C ALA A 373 -19.41 39.97 -1.17
N LYS A 374 -20.61 39.69 -0.64
CA LYS A 374 -21.85 40.41 -0.96
C LYS A 374 -21.94 41.83 -0.39
N GLN A 375 -21.10 42.20 0.57
CA GLN A 375 -21.06 43.53 1.20
C GLN A 375 -19.91 44.41 0.68
N LEU A 376 -19.14 43.92 -0.30
CA LEU A 376 -18.09 44.66 -0.97
C LEU A 376 -18.63 45.45 -2.17
N PRO A 377 -17.95 46.53 -2.59
CA PRO A 377 -18.24 47.21 -3.85
C PRO A 377 -18.15 46.26 -5.04
N ASP A 378 -18.98 46.47 -6.06
CA ASP A 378 -19.07 45.63 -7.28
C ASP A 378 -17.70 45.30 -7.91
N ALA A 379 -16.75 46.26 -7.87
CA ALA A 379 -15.40 46.11 -8.41
C ALA A 379 -14.49 45.13 -7.63
N GLN A 380 -14.80 44.85 -6.36
CA GLN A 380 -14.07 43.93 -5.48
C GLN A 380 -14.86 42.63 -5.23
N GLN A 381 -16.19 42.67 -5.39
CA GLN A 381 -17.08 41.54 -5.16
C GLN A 381 -16.68 40.28 -5.94
N LEU A 382 -16.31 40.41 -7.23
CA LEU A 382 -15.89 39.25 -8.03
C LEU A 382 -14.63 38.59 -7.46
N ARG A 383 -13.57 39.37 -7.19
CA ARG A 383 -12.31 38.84 -6.64
C ARG A 383 -12.50 38.21 -5.25
N ALA A 384 -13.39 38.76 -4.43
CA ALA A 384 -13.72 38.17 -3.13
C ALA A 384 -14.47 36.85 -3.23
N ILE A 385 -15.32 36.65 -4.25
CA ILE A 385 -15.95 35.36 -4.54
C ILE A 385 -14.88 34.36 -5.01
N GLU A 386 -14.03 34.74 -5.97
CA GLU A 386 -12.93 33.89 -6.45
C GLU A 386 -12.02 33.43 -5.30
N LEU A 387 -11.56 34.36 -4.46
CA LEU A 387 -10.74 34.05 -3.27
C LEU A 387 -11.47 33.15 -2.26
N THR A 388 -12.78 33.34 -2.10
CA THR A 388 -13.60 32.46 -1.24
C THR A 388 -13.62 31.03 -1.77
N ASP A 389 -13.83 30.86 -3.07
CA ASP A 389 -13.92 29.55 -3.72
C ASP A 389 -12.55 28.86 -3.79
N GLU A 390 -11.47 29.61 -4.07
CA GLU A 390 -10.08 29.13 -3.96
C GLU A 390 -9.75 28.65 -2.54
N LEU A 391 -10.11 29.44 -1.51
CA LEU A 391 -9.86 29.12 -0.10
C LEU A 391 -10.68 27.91 0.36
N GLN A 392 -11.94 27.79 -0.06
CA GLN A 392 -12.79 26.63 0.20
C GLN A 392 -12.23 25.36 -0.47
N LEU A 393 -11.73 25.47 -1.70
CA LEU A 393 -11.11 24.34 -2.41
C LEU A 393 -9.79 23.92 -1.75
N ALA A 394 -8.93 24.87 -1.36
CA ALA A 394 -7.68 24.58 -0.68
C ALA A 394 -7.91 23.87 0.67
N ARG A 395 -8.86 24.35 1.49
CA ARG A 395 -9.24 23.69 2.75
C ARG A 395 -9.80 22.28 2.55
N ARG A 396 -10.69 22.07 1.58
CA ARG A 396 -11.21 20.72 1.26
C ARG A 396 -10.13 19.77 0.73
N ARG A 397 -9.09 20.30 0.08
CA ARG A 397 -7.90 19.51 -0.31
C ARG A 397 -7.05 19.15 0.89
N LEU A 398 -6.76 20.11 1.79
CA LEU A 398 -5.96 19.88 2.99
C LEU A 398 -6.62 18.80 3.87
N GLU A 399 -7.92 18.92 4.16
CA GLU A 399 -8.71 17.91 4.90
C GLU A 399 -8.61 16.51 4.29
N LYS A 400 -8.51 16.41 2.95
CA LYS A 400 -8.34 15.13 2.25
C LYS A 400 -6.90 14.62 2.28
N VAL A 401 -5.91 15.51 2.28
CA VAL A 401 -4.49 15.16 2.45
C VAL A 401 -4.25 14.66 3.87
N GLU A 402 -4.61 15.44 4.90
CA GLU A 402 -4.52 15.07 6.33
C GLU A 402 -5.19 13.71 6.59
N GLY A 403 -6.45 13.56 6.18
CA GLY A 403 -7.20 12.32 6.38
C GLY A 403 -6.65 11.11 5.61
N TYR A 404 -5.90 11.32 4.51
CA TYR A 404 -5.22 10.22 3.80
C TYR A 404 -3.84 9.90 4.41
N ARG A 405 -3.11 10.92 4.88
CA ARG A 405 -1.85 10.78 5.63
C ARG A 405 -2.07 9.97 6.92
N GLN A 406 -3.11 10.31 7.69
CA GLN A 406 -3.50 9.57 8.89
C GLN A 406 -3.84 8.09 8.58
N GLN A 407 -4.59 7.80 7.51
CA GLN A 407 -4.96 6.43 7.11
C GLN A 407 -3.77 5.52 6.78
N VAL A 408 -2.63 6.08 6.34
CA VAL A 408 -1.41 5.31 6.03
C VAL A 408 -0.34 5.40 7.13
N ASN A 409 -0.62 6.15 8.18
CA ASN A 409 0.31 6.58 9.23
C ASN A 409 1.58 7.26 8.67
N PHE A 410 1.38 8.32 7.86
CA PHE A 410 2.43 8.92 7.03
C PHE A 410 3.59 9.50 7.86
N GLU A 411 3.26 10.33 8.86
CA GLU A 411 4.22 11.04 9.70
C GLU A 411 5.08 10.09 10.52
N TYR A 412 4.53 8.97 11.00
CA TYR A 412 5.30 7.93 11.67
C TYR A 412 6.32 7.30 10.74
N TRP A 413 5.93 6.89 9.52
CA TRP A 413 6.85 6.25 8.58
C TRP A 413 7.94 7.22 8.11
N GLU A 414 7.60 8.49 7.86
CA GLU A 414 8.53 9.58 7.57
C GLU A 414 9.51 9.81 8.74
N THR A 415 9.01 9.96 9.96
CA THR A 415 9.82 10.20 11.17
C THR A 415 10.74 9.02 11.47
N ARG A 416 10.23 7.78 11.38
CA ARG A 416 11.03 6.57 11.57
C ARG A 416 12.11 6.47 10.51
N ALA A 417 11.80 6.72 9.24
CA ALA A 417 12.79 6.69 8.17
C ALA A 417 13.98 7.62 8.47
N LEU A 418 13.70 8.84 8.92
CA LEU A 418 14.72 9.84 9.26
C LEU A 418 15.52 9.44 10.51
N ALA A 419 14.86 8.90 11.54
CA ALA A 419 15.52 8.48 12.78
C ALA A 419 16.49 7.33 12.57
N GLU A 420 16.06 6.27 11.87
CA GLU A 420 16.84 5.04 11.62
C GLU A 420 18.06 5.28 10.70
N GLN A 421 18.09 6.39 9.96
CA GLN A 421 19.27 6.85 9.24
C GLN A 421 20.35 7.47 10.15
N THR A 422 20.01 7.91 11.37
CA THR A 422 20.96 8.60 12.25
C THR A 422 21.99 7.65 12.86
N ASP A 423 23.22 8.15 13.06
CA ASP A 423 24.27 7.40 13.76
C ASP A 423 23.88 7.08 15.21
N THR A 424 23.09 7.94 15.87
CA THR A 424 22.58 7.71 17.23
C THR A 424 21.63 6.52 17.29
N MET A 425 20.69 6.40 16.33
CA MET A 425 19.76 5.27 16.28
C MET A 425 20.48 3.97 15.91
N LEU A 426 21.42 4.01 14.96
CA LEU A 426 22.25 2.86 14.63
C LEU A 426 23.07 2.38 15.85
N GLU A 427 23.65 3.29 16.63
CA GLU A 427 24.35 2.97 17.87
C GLU A 427 23.39 2.41 18.93
N ALA A 428 22.19 2.99 19.09
CA ALA A 428 21.16 2.50 20.00
C ALA A 428 20.74 1.06 19.68
N ARG A 429 20.41 0.75 18.41
CA ARG A 429 20.08 -0.61 17.95
C ARG A 429 21.24 -1.57 18.15
N ARG A 430 22.48 -1.17 17.82
CA ARG A 430 23.66 -2.02 17.99
C ARG A 430 23.91 -2.38 19.46
N LEU A 431 23.75 -1.42 20.37
CA LEU A 431 23.92 -1.67 21.81
C LEU A 431 22.84 -2.60 22.37
N VAL A 432 21.56 -2.44 21.98
CA VAL A 432 20.50 -3.39 22.34
C VAL A 432 20.82 -4.79 21.82
N TYR A 433 21.20 -4.92 20.54
CA TYR A 433 21.54 -6.22 19.94
C TYR A 433 22.73 -6.89 20.63
N GLU A 434 23.82 -6.15 20.88
CA GLU A 434 25.00 -6.63 21.62
C GLU A 434 24.61 -7.11 23.03
N ALA A 435 23.80 -6.33 23.76
CA ALA A 435 23.30 -6.69 25.09
C ALA A 435 22.44 -7.96 25.07
N ASP A 436 21.56 -8.10 24.07
CA ASP A 436 20.70 -9.26 23.87
C ASP A 436 21.49 -10.55 23.59
N GLN A 437 22.60 -10.47 22.83
CA GLN A 437 23.46 -11.64 22.60
C GLN A 437 24.22 -12.02 23.87
N LEU A 438 24.84 -11.06 24.57
CA LEU A 438 25.53 -11.31 25.85
C LEU A 438 24.58 -11.90 26.91
N ASN A 439 23.32 -11.44 26.95
CA ASN A 439 22.30 -11.99 27.85
C ASN A 439 21.96 -13.45 27.52
N LYS A 440 21.88 -13.82 26.23
CA LYS A 440 21.69 -15.22 25.77
C LYS A 440 22.90 -16.10 26.07
N GLU A 441 24.10 -15.54 26.05
CA GLU A 441 25.36 -16.22 26.42
C GLU A 441 25.57 -16.31 27.94
N ALA A 442 24.68 -15.70 28.74
CA ALA A 442 24.71 -15.58 30.20
C ALA A 442 25.87 -14.71 30.76
N GLU A 443 26.48 -13.87 29.94
CA GLU A 443 27.49 -12.88 30.34
C GLU A 443 26.79 -11.60 30.86
N LEU A 444 26.14 -11.73 32.02
CA LEU A 444 25.18 -10.73 32.53
C LEU A 444 25.79 -9.36 32.85
N ASP A 445 27.00 -9.31 33.41
CA ASP A 445 27.65 -8.04 33.78
C ASP A 445 27.91 -7.17 32.53
N GLU A 446 28.42 -7.78 31.45
CA GLU A 446 28.66 -7.09 30.17
C GLU A 446 27.34 -6.74 29.46
N ALA A 447 26.33 -7.61 29.54
CA ALA A 447 24.99 -7.32 29.02
C ALA A 447 24.36 -6.10 29.70
N ILE A 448 24.48 -5.98 31.02
CA ILE A 448 23.96 -4.84 31.80
C ILE A 448 24.63 -3.53 31.37
N GLU A 449 25.97 -3.49 31.25
CA GLU A 449 26.68 -2.30 30.75
C GLU A 449 26.19 -1.88 29.35
N LYS A 450 25.97 -2.84 28.46
CA LYS A 450 25.47 -2.59 27.10
C LYS A 450 24.03 -2.07 27.09
N TYR A 451 23.14 -2.63 27.91
CA TYR A 451 21.78 -2.12 28.07
C TYR A 451 21.78 -0.69 28.64
N GLU A 452 22.56 -0.40 29.69
CA GLU A 452 22.64 0.96 30.27
C GLU A 452 23.08 2.01 29.22
N LEU A 453 24.09 1.67 28.39
CA LEU A 453 24.51 2.51 27.27
C LEU A 453 23.41 2.65 26.20
N ALA A 454 22.70 1.56 25.89
CA ALA A 454 21.59 1.56 24.93
C ALA A 454 20.45 2.49 25.38
N TRP A 455 20.08 2.47 26.66
CA TRP A 455 18.98 3.29 27.19
C TRP A 455 19.28 4.79 27.14
N VAL A 456 20.54 5.19 27.34
CA VAL A 456 20.97 6.58 27.11
C VAL A 456 20.82 6.96 25.64
N LYS A 457 21.21 6.08 24.71
CA LYS A 457 21.09 6.34 23.27
C LYS A 457 19.64 6.37 22.79
N TRP A 458 18.77 5.52 23.31
CA TRP A 458 17.33 5.57 23.05
C TRP A 458 16.66 6.81 23.63
N ALA A 459 17.12 7.33 24.77
CA ALA A 459 16.67 8.62 25.29
C ALA A 459 17.08 9.78 24.35
N GLU A 460 18.34 9.79 23.87
CA GLU A 460 18.78 10.75 22.83
C GLU A 460 17.94 10.66 21.54
N VAL A 461 17.46 9.47 21.16
CA VAL A 461 16.55 9.28 20.01
C VAL A 461 15.17 9.85 20.31
N PHE A 462 14.55 9.55 21.45
CA PHE A 462 13.22 10.07 21.80
C PHE A 462 13.20 11.59 22.06
N GLU A 463 14.33 12.21 22.43
CA GLU A 463 14.45 13.67 22.46
C GLU A 463 14.44 14.31 21.05
N GLN A 464 15.01 13.63 20.05
CA GLN A 464 15.05 14.09 18.65
C GLN A 464 13.79 13.73 17.86
N PHE A 465 13.18 12.58 18.19
CA PHE A 465 12.06 11.97 17.49
C PHE A 465 10.97 11.54 18.49
N PRO A 466 10.32 12.50 19.19
CA PRO A 466 9.35 12.22 20.25
C PRO A 466 8.19 11.31 19.85
N LEU A 467 7.79 11.32 18.57
CA LEU A 467 6.73 10.46 18.04
C LEU A 467 7.04 8.95 18.22
N LEU A 468 8.33 8.55 18.12
CA LEU A 468 8.73 7.14 18.18
C LEU A 468 8.57 6.49 19.56
N MET A 469 8.28 7.27 20.60
CA MET A 469 8.15 6.79 21.98
C MET A 469 6.88 5.94 22.22
N PHE A 470 5.93 5.90 21.27
CA PHE A 470 4.67 5.15 21.43
C PHE A 470 4.37 4.16 20.30
N ASP A 471 5.30 4.01 19.35
CA ASP A 471 5.08 3.34 18.07
C ASP A 471 5.97 2.10 17.86
N ALA A 472 5.63 1.32 16.82
CA ALA A 472 6.29 0.09 16.41
C ALA A 472 7.77 0.20 15.97
N ALA A 473 8.40 1.36 16.14
CA ALA A 473 9.87 1.50 16.12
C ALA A 473 10.52 1.08 17.43
N SER A 474 9.73 1.06 18.51
CA SER A 474 10.12 0.81 19.90
C SER A 474 9.49 -0.46 20.49
N ASP A 475 8.73 -1.24 19.71
CA ASP A 475 8.04 -2.45 20.16
C ASP A 475 8.98 -3.64 20.45
N ASP A 476 10.23 -3.55 20.02
CA ASP A 476 11.35 -4.43 20.37
C ASP A 476 12.00 -4.09 21.73
N LEU A 477 11.79 -2.86 22.24
CA LEU A 477 12.35 -2.41 23.51
C LEU A 477 11.70 -3.07 24.74
N PRO A 478 10.37 -3.27 24.86
CA PRO A 478 9.76 -3.94 26.01
C PRO A 478 10.38 -5.30 26.35
N ASP A 479 10.68 -6.10 25.32
CA ASP A 479 11.30 -7.42 25.45
C ASP A 479 12.74 -7.31 26.02
N SER A 480 13.49 -6.34 25.49
CA SER A 480 14.88 -6.05 25.86
C SER A 480 14.97 -5.42 27.26
N LEU A 481 14.04 -4.53 27.59
CA LEU A 481 13.82 -3.94 28.92
C LEU A 481 13.47 -5.04 29.94
N ALA A 482 12.56 -5.95 29.61
CA ALA A 482 12.22 -7.08 30.47
C ALA A 482 13.38 -8.08 30.66
N ARG A 483 14.32 -8.19 29.72
CA ARG A 483 15.59 -8.95 29.91
C ARG A 483 16.53 -8.19 30.85
N TYR A 484 16.71 -6.88 30.64
CA TYR A 484 17.51 -6.02 31.49
C TYR A 484 17.02 -5.98 32.95
N GLN A 485 15.71 -5.79 33.17
CA GLN A 485 15.05 -5.79 34.49
C GLN A 485 15.29 -7.09 35.26
N ARG A 486 15.24 -8.24 34.56
CA ARG A 486 15.60 -9.55 35.12
C ARG A 486 17.10 -9.65 35.44
N ALA A 487 17.98 -9.12 34.58
CA ALA A 487 19.43 -9.15 34.78
C ALA A 487 19.87 -8.31 36.00
N ILE A 488 19.23 -7.16 36.25
CA ILE A 488 19.53 -6.30 37.41
C ILE A 488 18.82 -6.71 38.71
N GLU A 489 18.03 -7.79 38.69
CA GLU A 489 17.22 -8.30 39.81
C GLU A 489 16.31 -7.24 40.48
N ARG A 490 15.64 -6.38 39.68
CA ARG A 490 14.72 -5.34 40.21
C ARG A 490 13.28 -5.52 39.76
N GLU A 491 12.36 -5.15 40.65
CA GLU A 491 10.92 -5.12 40.36
C GLU A 491 10.52 -3.84 39.61
N ASP A 492 11.10 -2.67 39.97
CA ASP A 492 10.81 -1.36 39.37
C ASP A 492 12.05 -0.66 38.80
N TYR A 493 11.84 0.20 37.79
CA TYR A 493 12.84 1.14 37.27
C TYR A 493 12.94 2.38 38.18
N PRO A 494 14.15 2.91 38.45
CA PRO A 494 14.31 4.11 39.27
C PRO A 494 13.83 5.37 38.53
N ASP A 495 13.51 6.43 39.26
CA ASP A 495 12.98 7.70 38.69
C ASP A 495 13.98 8.41 37.76
N ASP A 496 15.28 8.11 37.86
CA ASP A 496 16.35 8.63 37.00
C ASP A 496 16.69 7.73 35.81
N PHE A 497 15.91 6.66 35.57
CA PHE A 497 16.08 5.78 34.43
C PHE A 497 15.89 6.53 33.09
N PRO A 498 16.81 6.44 32.11
CA PRO A 498 16.72 7.22 30.87
C PRO A 498 15.41 7.06 30.10
N LEU A 499 14.81 5.86 30.14
CA LEU A 499 13.54 5.55 29.47
C LEU A 499 12.34 5.53 30.43
N LYS A 500 12.41 6.18 31.61
CA LYS A 500 11.32 6.15 32.61
C LYS A 500 9.99 6.62 32.03
N ARG A 501 9.99 7.70 31.24
CA ARG A 501 8.80 8.24 30.55
C ARG A 501 8.18 7.22 29.58
N PHE A 502 9.02 6.49 28.84
CA PHE A 502 8.58 5.44 27.90
C PHE A 502 7.92 4.27 28.64
N VAL A 503 8.58 3.76 29.69
CA VAL A 503 8.06 2.65 30.50
C VAL A 503 6.73 3.04 31.16
N ASP A 504 6.68 4.18 31.86
CA ASP A 504 5.50 4.64 32.59
C ASP A 504 4.28 4.82 31.66
N ALA A 505 4.50 5.29 30.43
CA ALA A 505 3.44 5.50 29.46
C ALA A 505 2.88 4.19 28.87
N ARG A 506 3.70 3.14 28.76
CA ARG A 506 3.24 1.79 28.37
C ARG A 506 2.57 1.06 29.53
N ASP A 507 3.14 1.09 30.73
CA ASP A 507 2.62 0.40 31.92
C ASP A 507 1.26 0.95 32.39
N SER A 508 1.06 2.26 32.27
CA SER A 508 -0.23 2.91 32.57
C SER A 508 -1.32 2.60 31.53
N GLY A 509 -0.97 2.00 30.39
CA GLY A 509 -1.85 1.88 29.24
C GLY A 509 -2.25 3.22 28.63
N ALA A 510 -1.54 4.31 28.96
CA ALA A 510 -1.87 5.69 28.59
C ALA A 510 -1.48 6.05 27.14
N ASN A 511 -1.43 5.07 26.23
CA ASN A 511 -1.36 5.33 24.80
C ASN A 511 -2.73 5.84 24.29
N THR A 512 -3.11 7.02 24.78
CA THR A 512 -4.32 7.73 24.41
C THR A 512 -4.08 8.46 23.10
N GLY A 513 -5.13 8.60 22.28
CA GLY A 513 -5.03 9.41 21.07
C GLY A 513 -4.59 10.86 21.35
N GLU A 514 -4.93 11.40 22.52
CA GLU A 514 -4.56 12.76 22.92
C GLU A 514 -3.04 12.91 23.18
N GLU A 515 -2.39 11.90 23.78
CA GLU A 515 -0.92 11.89 23.92
C GLU A 515 -0.21 11.69 22.58
N TYR A 516 -0.73 10.83 21.69
CA TYR A 516 -0.19 10.63 20.35
C TYR A 516 -0.24 11.92 19.51
N GLU A 517 -1.40 12.58 19.43
CA GLU A 517 -1.55 13.85 18.69
C GLU A 517 -0.65 14.95 19.30
N THR A 518 -0.48 14.98 20.63
CA THR A 518 0.45 15.91 21.29
C THR A 518 1.92 15.70 20.86
N LEU A 519 2.35 14.46 20.66
CA LEU A 519 3.69 14.16 20.16
C LEU A 519 3.82 14.38 18.65
N LEU A 520 2.75 14.14 17.90
CA LEU A 520 2.68 14.44 16.48
C LEU A 520 2.89 15.94 16.23
N ASP A 521 2.22 16.79 17.01
CA ASP A 521 2.42 18.24 16.98
C ASP A 521 3.86 18.63 17.37
N GLN A 522 4.42 18.06 18.44
CA GLN A 522 5.83 18.29 18.81
C GLN A 522 6.80 17.86 17.70
N GLN A 523 6.55 16.74 17.03
CA GLN A 523 7.35 16.28 15.91
C GLN A 523 7.21 17.20 14.68
N ARG A 524 6.00 17.69 14.41
CA ARG A 524 5.73 18.67 13.34
C ARG A 524 6.44 19.99 13.60
N GLU A 525 6.44 20.50 14.83
CA GLU A 525 7.21 21.69 15.24
C GLU A 525 8.72 21.48 15.07
N LEU A 526 9.28 20.34 15.52
CA LEU A 526 10.69 20.00 15.35
C LEU A 526 11.10 19.88 13.88
N ASN A 527 10.27 19.22 13.07
CA ASN A 527 10.49 19.06 11.63
C ASN A 527 10.45 20.43 10.92
N GLU A 528 9.53 21.32 11.30
CA GLU A 528 9.49 22.68 10.74
C GLU A 528 10.66 23.54 11.20
N GLU A 529 11.03 23.51 12.49
CA GLU A 529 12.27 24.16 12.96
C GLU A 529 13.49 23.67 12.18
N GLN A 530 13.58 22.38 11.90
CA GLN A 530 14.68 21.80 11.13
C GLN A 530 14.63 22.25 9.67
N ARG A 531 13.47 22.25 9.01
CA ARG A 531 13.28 22.81 7.66
C ARG A 531 13.70 24.28 7.61
N GLN A 532 13.31 25.10 8.59
CA GLN A 532 13.73 26.50 8.69
C GLN A 532 15.25 26.63 8.92
N LYS A 533 15.84 25.82 9.80
CA LYS A 533 17.30 25.76 10.00
C LYS A 533 18.02 25.35 8.73
N ASP A 534 17.49 24.44 7.93
CA ASP A 534 18.10 23.97 6.69
C ASP A 534 17.91 24.98 5.54
N LEU A 535 16.76 25.65 5.44
CA LEU A 535 16.56 26.82 4.58
C LEU A 535 17.53 27.96 4.92
N LEU A 536 17.83 28.17 6.21
CA LEU A 536 18.83 29.13 6.68
C LEU A 536 20.27 28.64 6.49
N LYS A 537 20.52 27.32 6.39
CA LYS A 537 21.82 26.71 6.01
C LYS A 537 22.02 26.62 4.50
N ILE A 538 20.96 26.74 3.69
CA ILE A 538 21.01 27.06 2.25
C ILE A 538 21.44 28.55 2.12
N ASP A 539 22.62 28.81 2.69
CA ASP A 539 23.16 30.13 2.94
C ASP A 539 24.07 30.56 1.78
N PHE A 540 24.07 31.86 1.58
CA PHE A 540 24.64 32.70 0.54
C PHE A 540 26.06 32.35 0.04
N ARG A 541 26.82 31.43 0.65
CA ARG A 541 28.15 31.00 0.15
C ARG A 541 28.11 30.38 -1.24
N GLU A 542 27.18 29.46 -1.51
CA GLU A 542 27.02 28.86 -2.84
C GLU A 542 26.57 29.93 -3.85
N MET A 543 25.58 30.75 -3.47
CA MET A 543 25.03 31.80 -4.32
C MET A 543 26.04 32.92 -4.63
N ILE A 544 26.87 33.33 -3.66
CA ILE A 544 27.97 34.29 -3.83
C ILE A 544 29.12 33.66 -4.62
N LYS A 545 29.48 32.39 -4.42
CA LYS A 545 30.45 31.69 -5.28
C LYS A 545 29.95 31.63 -6.73
N GLY A 546 28.67 31.36 -6.95
CA GLY A 546 28.03 31.39 -8.27
C GLY A 546 28.09 32.77 -8.92
N ALA A 547 27.72 33.83 -8.17
CA ALA A 547 27.79 35.21 -8.64
C ALA A 547 29.24 35.70 -8.91
N GLN A 548 30.21 35.26 -8.11
CA GLN A 548 31.63 35.53 -8.34
C GLN A 548 32.18 34.79 -9.57
N LYS A 549 31.75 33.53 -9.80
CA LYS A 549 32.05 32.79 -11.04
C LYS A 549 31.48 33.51 -12.27
N ALA A 550 30.22 33.95 -12.21
CA ALA A 550 29.55 34.65 -13.30
C ALA A 550 30.19 36.01 -13.65
N THR A 551 30.69 36.76 -12.66
CA THR A 551 31.32 38.07 -12.87
C THR A 551 32.78 37.99 -13.34
N SER A 552 33.48 36.88 -13.12
CA SER A 552 34.83 36.63 -13.64
C SER A 552 34.91 36.19 -15.11
N GLY A 553 33.75 35.92 -15.75
CA GLY A 553 33.67 35.22 -17.03
C GLY A 553 33.23 36.05 -18.25
N ALA A 554 33.21 37.39 -18.17
CA ALA A 554 32.77 38.24 -19.28
C ALA A 554 33.91 38.56 -20.27
N PRO A 555 33.87 38.08 -21.54
CA PRO A 555 34.76 38.57 -22.58
C PRO A 555 34.33 39.99 -22.99
N LYS A 556 35.29 40.83 -23.37
CA LYS A 556 34.98 42.10 -24.01
C LYS A 556 34.26 41.86 -25.34
N ALA A 557 33.24 42.66 -25.62
CA ALA A 557 32.57 42.67 -26.92
C ALA A 557 33.56 43.04 -28.04
N ASP A 558 33.49 42.31 -29.14
CA ASP A 558 33.82 42.82 -30.46
C ASP A 558 32.92 42.18 -31.53
N ASP A 559 32.83 42.83 -32.68
CA ASP A 559 31.72 42.75 -33.64
C ASP A 559 31.82 41.55 -34.63
N THR A 560 30.70 40.85 -34.91
CA THR A 560 30.14 40.54 -36.26
C THR A 560 29.16 39.36 -36.32
N THR A 561 28.31 39.38 -37.37
CA THR A 561 27.15 38.53 -37.70
C THR A 561 27.46 37.14 -38.30
N ALA A 562 26.66 36.10 -37.97
CA ALA A 562 26.11 35.09 -38.91
C ALA A 562 25.14 34.07 -38.24
N GLU A 563 24.26 33.45 -39.04
CA GLU A 563 23.25 32.43 -38.66
C GLU A 563 23.82 30.99 -38.45
N PRO A 564 23.05 30.05 -37.84
CA PRO A 564 23.55 28.75 -37.38
C PRO A 564 23.29 27.56 -38.34
N PRO A 565 24.00 26.44 -38.15
CA PRO A 565 23.54 25.11 -38.58
C PRO A 565 23.33 24.12 -37.42
N LYS A 566 22.43 23.15 -37.65
CA LYS A 566 22.09 22.00 -36.78
C LYS A 566 23.12 20.84 -36.93
N PRO A 567 23.10 19.82 -36.06
CA PRO A 567 24.23 18.89 -35.87
C PRO A 567 24.26 17.70 -36.85
N SER A 568 25.43 17.06 -36.94
CA SER A 568 25.61 15.71 -37.50
C SER A 568 26.43 14.82 -36.57
N SER A 569 26.15 13.52 -36.63
CA SER A 569 26.78 12.39 -35.95
C SER A 569 28.11 11.95 -36.57
N GLU A 570 28.95 11.31 -35.76
CA GLU A 570 29.89 10.19 -36.04
C GLU A 570 30.54 9.86 -34.67
N GLU A 571 30.39 8.68 -34.07
CA GLU A 571 30.94 7.35 -34.41
C GLU A 571 32.48 7.32 -34.57
N GLU A 572 33.17 6.74 -33.58
CA GLU A 572 34.51 6.14 -33.76
C GLU A 572 34.64 4.87 -32.90
N GLU A 573 35.17 3.79 -33.49
CA GLU A 573 35.25 2.45 -32.90
C GLU A 573 36.67 1.85 -32.99
N SER A 574 37.08 1.11 -31.95
CA SER A 574 38.23 0.18 -31.90
C SER A 574 39.65 0.78 -31.80
N LYS A 575 40.52 0.30 -30.91
CA LYS A 575 41.17 -1.02 -31.05
C LYS A 575 41.69 -1.65 -29.75
N LYS A 576 41.79 -2.98 -29.81
CA LYS A 576 42.44 -3.87 -28.84
C LYS A 576 43.97 -3.75 -28.88
N ASP A 577 44.61 -4.12 -27.77
CA ASP A 577 45.87 -4.89 -27.80
C ASP A 577 45.82 -6.03 -26.76
N SER A 578 46.67 -7.05 -26.89
CA SER A 578 46.58 -8.33 -26.17
C SER A 578 47.94 -9.03 -26.03
N THR A 579 48.03 -9.98 -25.08
CA THR A 579 49.16 -10.90 -24.76
C THR A 579 50.31 -10.26 -23.95
N ASP A 580 51.05 -10.97 -23.07
CA ASP A 580 51.32 -12.42 -23.00
C ASP A 580 51.42 -13.03 -21.58
N ASP A 581 51.43 -14.37 -21.58
CA ASP A 581 51.48 -15.38 -20.50
C ASP A 581 52.48 -15.25 -19.33
N ALA A 582 52.10 -15.82 -18.17
CA ALA A 582 53.00 -16.59 -17.29
C ALA A 582 52.23 -17.73 -16.56
N LYS A 583 52.87 -18.88 -16.27
CA LYS A 583 52.20 -20.18 -16.06
C LYS A 583 52.84 -21.05 -14.95
N MET A 584 52.04 -21.95 -14.36
CA MET A 584 52.40 -23.10 -13.47
C MET A 584 52.65 -22.75 -11.97
N SER A 585 52.42 -23.64 -10.99
CA SER A 585 52.14 -25.10 -10.98
C SER A 585 51.27 -25.58 -9.78
N ASP A 586 50.78 -26.83 -9.84
CA ASP A 586 50.04 -27.58 -8.81
C ASP A 586 50.73 -27.71 -7.42
N GLU A 587 49.90 -27.91 -6.37
CA GLU A 587 50.16 -28.97 -5.37
C GLU A 587 48.89 -29.43 -4.61
N LYS A 588 48.78 -30.75 -4.37
CA LYS A 588 47.80 -31.48 -3.50
C LYS A 588 48.61 -32.60 -2.81
N PRO A 589 48.46 -32.91 -1.51
CA PRO A 589 47.32 -33.62 -0.91
C PRO A 589 46.85 -32.91 0.41
N ALA A 590 46.12 -33.46 1.38
CA ALA A 590 45.61 -34.81 1.69
C ALA A 590 44.26 -34.75 2.48
N ASP A 591 43.84 -35.87 3.07
CA ASP A 591 42.71 -36.00 4.00
C ASP A 591 43.08 -35.69 5.47
N GLU A 592 42.15 -35.10 6.24
CA GLU A 592 41.89 -35.51 7.63
C GLU A 592 40.37 -35.50 7.90
N LYS A 593 39.90 -36.46 8.72
CA LYS A 593 38.50 -36.64 9.11
C LYS A 593 38.41 -36.88 10.62
N PRO A 594 37.70 -36.03 11.36
CA PRO A 594 36.73 -36.49 12.37
C PRO A 594 35.47 -35.59 12.41
N ALA A 595 34.38 -35.91 13.09
CA ALA A 595 33.78 -37.17 13.54
C ALA A 595 32.26 -36.91 13.77
N ASP A 596 31.44 -37.94 13.83
CA ASP A 596 30.01 -37.79 14.17
C ASP A 596 29.84 -37.34 15.63
N GLU A 597 29.27 -36.16 15.86
CA GLU A 597 28.58 -35.84 17.11
C GLU A 597 27.07 -35.78 16.88
N LYS A 598 26.37 -36.41 17.82
CA LYS A 598 24.94 -36.72 17.76
C LYS A 598 24.21 -35.72 18.65
N PRO A 599 23.22 -34.96 18.15
CA PRO A 599 22.48 -34.06 19.02
C PRO A 599 21.75 -34.88 20.11
N ALA A 600 21.83 -34.41 21.34
CA ALA A 600 21.08 -34.96 22.45
C ALA A 600 19.65 -34.42 22.44
N ASP A 601 18.67 -35.28 22.78
CA ASP A 601 17.29 -34.85 22.98
C ASP A 601 17.20 -33.95 24.22
N GLU A 602 16.97 -32.64 24.03
CA GLU A 602 16.33 -31.81 25.05
C GLU A 602 14.88 -31.54 24.66
N LYS A 603 14.02 -31.76 25.65
CA LYS A 603 12.57 -31.80 25.51
C LYS A 603 12.02 -30.49 26.07
N PRO A 604 11.38 -29.61 25.27
CA PRO A 604 10.72 -28.43 25.79
C PRO A 604 9.64 -28.82 26.79
N ALA A 605 9.54 -28.07 27.89
CA ALA A 605 8.45 -28.22 28.85
C ALA A 605 7.19 -27.54 28.31
N ASP A 606 6.02 -28.14 28.55
CA ASP A 606 4.73 -27.54 28.23
C ASP A 606 4.49 -26.26 29.05
N GLU A 607 4.58 -25.09 28.42
CA GLU A 607 3.80 -23.92 28.85
C GLU A 607 2.72 -23.63 27.82
N LYS A 608 1.53 -23.30 28.33
CA LYS A 608 0.26 -23.36 27.61
C LYS A 608 -0.17 -21.94 27.24
N PRO A 609 -0.20 -21.54 25.95
CA PRO A 609 -0.74 -20.24 25.56
C PRO A 609 -2.20 -20.11 25.95
N ALA A 610 -2.62 -18.90 26.33
CA ALA A 610 -4.01 -18.58 26.59
C ALA A 610 -4.79 -18.45 25.28
N ASP A 611 -6.07 -18.88 25.28
CA ASP A 611 -6.96 -18.76 24.12
C ASP A 611 -7.30 -17.29 23.82
N GLU A 612 -6.62 -16.66 22.85
CA GLU A 612 -7.19 -15.51 22.13
C GLU A 612 -8.00 -16.00 20.93
N LYS A 613 -9.30 -15.69 20.94
CA LYS A 613 -10.20 -15.98 19.82
C LYS A 613 -9.90 -15.06 18.64
N PRO A 614 -9.76 -15.59 17.41
CA PRO A 614 -9.97 -14.79 16.21
C PRO A 614 -11.40 -14.23 16.20
N ALA A 615 -11.54 -12.95 15.84
CA ALA A 615 -12.85 -12.36 15.60
C ALA A 615 -13.39 -12.86 14.24
N ASP A 616 -14.55 -13.52 14.25
CA ASP A 616 -15.27 -13.90 13.03
C ASP A 616 -15.75 -12.64 12.26
N GLU A 617 -15.03 -12.24 11.21
CA GLU A 617 -15.60 -11.38 10.17
C GLU A 617 -16.67 -12.17 9.41
N LYS A 618 -17.94 -11.96 9.78
CA LYS A 618 -19.06 -12.42 8.96
C LYS A 618 -19.05 -11.71 7.60
N PRO A 619 -19.18 -12.43 6.47
CA PRO A 619 -19.49 -11.78 5.21
C PRO A 619 -20.86 -11.09 5.31
N ALA A 620 -20.94 -9.87 4.80
CA ALA A 620 -22.20 -9.13 4.74
C ALA A 620 -23.13 -9.74 3.67
N ASP A 621 -24.28 -10.25 4.09
CA ASP A 621 -25.36 -10.67 3.18
C ASP A 621 -25.98 -9.43 2.50
N GLU A 622 -25.56 -9.12 1.27
CA GLU A 622 -26.35 -8.27 0.37
C GLU A 622 -27.65 -9.00 0.00
N LYS A 623 -28.75 -8.65 0.68
CA LYS A 623 -30.09 -9.05 0.26
C LYS A 623 -30.43 -8.41 -1.09
N PRO A 624 -30.92 -9.18 -2.09
CA PRO A 624 -31.54 -8.60 -3.27
C PRO A 624 -32.77 -7.78 -2.87
N ALA A 625 -32.97 -6.64 -3.52
CA ALA A 625 -34.20 -5.87 -3.39
C ALA A 625 -35.33 -6.55 -4.20
N ASP A 626 -36.30 -7.14 -3.51
CA ASP A 626 -37.54 -7.62 -4.13
C ASP A 626 -38.40 -6.43 -4.57
N GLU A 627 -38.40 -6.12 -5.87
CA GLU A 627 -39.45 -5.32 -6.48
C GLU A 627 -40.79 -6.08 -6.41
N LYS A 628 -41.78 -5.52 -5.72
CA LYS A 628 -43.15 -6.05 -5.75
C LYS A 628 -43.83 -5.66 -7.07
N PRO A 629 -44.26 -6.62 -7.91
CA PRO A 629 -45.31 -6.34 -8.87
C PRO A 629 -46.64 -6.23 -8.12
N ALA A 630 -47.29 -5.06 -8.22
CA ALA A 630 -48.68 -4.91 -7.85
C ALA A 630 -49.52 -5.16 -9.11
N ASP A 631 -50.32 -6.23 -9.12
CA ASP A 631 -51.45 -6.31 -10.06
C ASP A 631 -52.58 -7.22 -9.55
N GLU A 632 -53.77 -6.97 -10.10
CA GLU A 632 -55.07 -7.23 -9.48
C GLU A 632 -55.52 -8.70 -9.43
N LYS A 633 -56.39 -9.03 -8.46
CA LYS A 633 -57.39 -10.11 -8.60
C LYS A 633 -58.76 -9.69 -8.06
N PRO A 634 -59.85 -10.15 -8.69
CA PRO A 634 -61.19 -9.59 -8.50
C PRO A 634 -61.93 -10.13 -7.27
N ALA A 635 -62.92 -9.37 -6.81
CA ALA A 635 -63.91 -9.82 -5.84
C ALA A 635 -65.22 -10.20 -6.55
N ASP A 636 -65.77 -11.38 -6.23
CA ASP A 636 -67.08 -11.84 -6.71
C ASP A 636 -68.25 -11.16 -5.94
N GLU A 637 -69.37 -10.92 -6.64
CA GLU A 637 -70.66 -10.51 -6.05
C GLU A 637 -71.21 -11.63 -5.14
N LYS A 638 -72.12 -11.41 -4.15
CA LYS A 638 -73.56 -11.02 -4.27
C LYS A 638 -74.23 -11.26 -2.88
N PRO A 639 -75.51 -10.88 -2.60
CA PRO A 639 -76.18 -9.56 -2.63
C PRO A 639 -76.99 -9.25 -1.32
N ALA A 640 -77.89 -8.25 -1.41
CA ALA A 640 -78.96 -7.83 -0.48
C ALA A 640 -78.55 -6.85 0.66
N ASP A 641 -79.36 -5.87 1.07
CA ASP A 641 -80.80 -5.65 0.82
C ASP A 641 -81.18 -4.14 0.75
N GLU A 642 -82.38 -3.81 0.25
CA GLU A 642 -82.87 -2.43 0.05
C GLU A 642 -83.30 -1.69 1.33
N LYS A 643 -83.14 -0.34 1.37
CA LYS A 643 -84.27 0.61 1.52
C LYS A 643 -83.91 2.11 1.33
N PRO A 644 -84.81 2.96 0.77
CA PRO A 644 -84.54 4.37 0.47
C PRO A 644 -85.34 5.39 1.32
N ALA A 645 -84.93 6.67 1.28
CA ALA A 645 -85.70 7.93 1.37
C ALA A 645 -84.69 9.12 1.28
N ASP A 646 -84.74 9.98 0.27
CA ASP A 646 -85.52 11.25 0.19
C ASP A 646 -85.13 12.32 1.23
N GLU A 647 -84.19 13.22 0.89
CA GLU A 647 -84.44 14.62 0.46
C GLU A 647 -83.18 15.28 -0.13
#